data_AF-A0A7J9PUG4-F1
#
_entry.id   AF-A0A7J9PUG4-F1
#
_cell.length_a   1.000
_cell.length_b   1.000
_cell.length_c   1.000
_cell.angle_alpha   90.00
_cell.angle_beta   90.00
_cell.angle_gamma   90.00
#
_symmetry.space_group_name_H-M   'P 1'
#
loop_
_entity.id
_entity.type
_entity.pdbx_description
1 polymer ?
#
loop_
_entity_poly.entity_id
_entity_poly.type
_entity_poly.pdbx_seq_one_letter_code
_entity_poly.pdbx_strand_id
1 'polypeptide(L)'
;MKIINFFIPILLLLSAVPMGFASSENVVVIASTPADAILAAQYAKEMGYKFVYTPSDSLSEAAENAIAGAGHAIMIGGPDAISETVKSQLEAKVSNVERVYGVDRVDTSLALLERMYAEKPEALNNIVFAEGFNGDVTPAALNFGAPIAYFSPDNYEKVSAFISSHPVKNAVIMGSSVPDTLRTAVSNAADTTNLALGSAETVIKTALSVASNLNPSILGSVAALVYSESVNDPVIDAILSYASGDVGSVVPLPSDDESTVNGIVSSVTSITSTISISSDSTAISESISEATPAGTTTTTTTTSSSSGGSSSTTYYTQYYTVVSINNVEKVKFADMSASETDGNNVKITGEDSIVLPDLTIKTEMAQKLYAGSSGTVKISYQGTGSGLNMVYPVESYALTYGSDLDVTFYGSRALANKQVTAHVITDRQEFRDSMNDLLDGNADTFISMLNNADTVTSTTNYYGDATFTATPSSYGENIVLVTLGDGTIGTTATVLGVSGFEYLKYDLNLTQMWFNPLDNTTEISMDLNETPANNVRYGLIGITKSGYSFTFDIMGTSTADKNFDLSLVGNGGTSKVIDDSALVSLTASSIQNILEAAFTENTAGITYSYVTKDVNFPATVSINAQGQDCYFVGVVYDLNDKKIVAMEQISGNLS
;
A
#
# COMPACT_ATOMS: atom_id res chain seq x y z
N MET A 1 -17.95 -40.64 53.89
CA MET A 1 -17.75 -40.27 52.47
C MET A 1 -19.06 -39.74 51.88
N LYS A 2 -19.41 -38.49 52.18
CA LYS A 2 -20.50 -37.71 51.56
C LYS A 2 -20.07 -36.25 51.69
N ILE A 3 -19.44 -35.69 50.66
CA ILE A 3 -19.17 -34.24 50.48
C ILE A 3 -18.67 -33.95 49.05
N ILE A 4 -18.17 -34.94 48.30
CA ILE A 4 -17.63 -34.72 46.94
C ILE A 4 -18.70 -34.51 45.85
N ASN A 5 -19.94 -35.01 46.00
CA ASN A 5 -20.98 -34.86 44.98
C ASN A 5 -21.78 -33.55 45.02
N PHE A 6 -21.45 -32.60 45.89
CA PHE A 6 -22.11 -31.28 45.91
C PHE A 6 -21.25 -30.16 45.32
N PHE A 7 -19.93 -30.38 45.17
CA PHE A 7 -19.02 -29.35 44.65
C PHE A 7 -19.00 -29.27 43.12
N ILE A 8 -19.23 -30.36 42.39
CA ILE A 8 -19.15 -30.37 40.92
C ILE A 8 -20.28 -29.56 40.25
N PRO A 9 -21.56 -29.66 40.68
CA PRO A 9 -22.61 -28.82 40.11
C PRO A 9 -22.45 -27.35 40.49
N ILE A 10 -21.94 -27.06 41.69
CA ILE A 10 -21.66 -25.70 42.14
C ILE A 10 -20.47 -25.11 41.39
N LEU A 11 -19.40 -25.86 41.10
CA LEU A 11 -18.30 -25.38 40.24
C LEU A 11 -18.72 -25.17 38.79
N LEU A 12 -19.62 -26.00 38.25
CA LEU A 12 -20.18 -25.82 36.90
C LEU A 12 -21.20 -24.67 36.82
N LEU A 13 -21.91 -24.40 37.92
CA LEU A 13 -22.76 -23.21 38.05
C LEU A 13 -21.93 -21.94 38.32
N LEU A 14 -20.77 -22.04 39.00
CA LEU A 14 -19.84 -20.92 39.17
C LEU A 14 -18.98 -20.64 37.92
N SER A 15 -18.77 -21.62 37.02
CA SER A 15 -18.11 -21.37 35.73
C SER A 15 -19.01 -20.68 34.71
N ALA A 16 -20.33 -20.62 34.96
CA ALA A 16 -21.32 -19.94 34.14
C ALA A 16 -21.83 -18.62 34.76
N VAL A 17 -21.25 -18.19 35.88
CA VAL A 17 -21.41 -16.83 36.42
C VAL A 17 -20.13 -16.09 36.08
N PRO A 18 -20.18 -14.95 35.37
CA PRO A 18 -18.99 -14.14 35.15
C PRO A 18 -18.38 -13.85 36.53
N MET A 19 -17.12 -14.27 36.72
CA MET A 19 -16.37 -13.93 37.92
C MET A 19 -16.22 -12.42 37.94
N GLY A 20 -17.16 -11.75 38.59
CA GLY A 20 -17.00 -10.38 39.06
C GLY A 20 -15.84 -10.38 40.05
N PHE A 21 -14.64 -10.16 39.52
CA PHE A 21 -13.56 -9.60 40.30
C PHE A 21 -14.01 -8.22 40.77
N ALA A 22 -13.65 -7.92 42.01
CA ALA A 22 -14.07 -6.75 42.76
C ALA A 22 -14.02 -5.46 41.94
N SER A 23 -15.18 -4.80 41.78
CA SER A 23 -15.34 -3.34 41.55
C SER A 23 -14.14 -2.63 40.90
N SER A 24 -13.66 -3.11 39.75
CA SER A 24 -12.90 -2.27 38.84
C SER A 24 -13.89 -1.32 38.19
N GLU A 25 -13.47 -0.09 37.91
CA GLU A 25 -14.27 0.80 37.07
C GLU A 25 -14.68 0.03 35.81
N ASN A 26 -15.96 0.09 35.43
CA ASN A 26 -16.40 -0.45 34.15
C ASN A 26 -15.67 0.33 33.04
N VAL A 27 -14.68 -0.29 32.41
CA VAL A 27 -13.89 0.30 31.32
C VAL A 27 -14.46 -0.15 29.98
N VAL A 28 -14.68 0.81 29.07
CA VAL A 28 -15.14 0.56 27.70
C VAL A 28 -14.06 1.04 26.73
N VAL A 29 -13.64 0.15 25.82
CA VAL A 29 -12.70 0.47 24.73
C VAL A 29 -13.50 0.72 23.45
N ILE A 30 -13.20 1.82 22.77
CA ILE A 30 -13.97 2.32 21.62
C ILE A 30 -13.04 2.50 20.43
N ALA A 31 -13.44 1.97 19.26
CA ALA A 31 -12.75 2.17 17.98
C ALA A 31 -13.75 2.46 16.85
N SER A 32 -13.27 3.09 15.77
CA SER A 32 -14.10 3.48 14.61
C SER A 32 -13.53 3.10 13.25
N THR A 33 -12.36 2.46 13.21
CA THR A 33 -11.77 1.94 11.98
C THR A 33 -11.44 0.46 12.14
N PRO A 34 -11.44 -0.35 11.07
CA PRO A 34 -11.05 -1.76 11.16
C PRO A 34 -9.64 -1.98 11.71
N ALA A 35 -8.69 -1.11 11.36
CA ALA A 35 -7.32 -1.15 11.88
C ALA A 35 -7.29 -0.95 13.40
N ASP A 36 -7.96 0.10 13.89
CA ASP A 36 -8.02 0.36 15.33
C ASP A 36 -8.87 -0.67 16.06
N ALA A 37 -9.89 -1.23 15.41
CA ALA A 37 -10.78 -2.24 15.97
C ALA A 37 -10.05 -3.56 16.26
N ILE A 38 -9.13 -3.99 15.41
CA ILE A 38 -8.29 -5.18 15.67
C ILE A 38 -7.44 -4.95 16.94
N LEU A 39 -6.77 -3.80 17.03
CA LEU A 39 -5.95 -3.42 18.18
C LEU A 39 -6.81 -3.34 19.46
N ALA A 40 -7.95 -2.65 19.37
CA ALA A 40 -8.88 -2.44 20.47
C ALA A 40 -9.54 -3.74 20.95
N ALA A 41 -9.95 -4.62 20.05
CA ALA A 41 -10.54 -5.91 20.37
C ALA A 41 -9.54 -6.79 21.12
N GLN A 42 -8.29 -6.86 20.65
CA GLN A 42 -7.24 -7.60 21.31
C GLN A 42 -6.90 -7.01 22.69
N TYR A 43 -6.76 -5.69 22.79
CA TYR A 43 -6.50 -5.00 24.06
C TYR A 43 -7.63 -5.24 25.06
N ALA A 44 -8.88 -5.08 24.63
CA ALA A 44 -10.04 -5.29 25.48
C ALA A 44 -10.12 -6.73 25.99
N LYS A 45 -9.82 -7.71 25.14
CA LYS A 45 -9.78 -9.13 25.53
C LYS A 45 -8.68 -9.41 26.55
N GLU A 46 -7.49 -8.85 26.34
CA GLU A 46 -6.33 -9.04 27.23
C GLU A 46 -6.52 -8.41 28.63
N MET A 47 -7.27 -7.31 28.70
CA MET A 47 -7.58 -6.59 29.95
C MET A 47 -8.93 -6.97 30.57
N GLY A 48 -9.77 -7.73 29.88
CA GLY A 48 -11.13 -8.03 30.32
C GLY A 48 -12.07 -6.82 30.25
N TYR A 49 -11.81 -5.88 29.33
CA TYR A 49 -12.64 -4.72 29.07
C TYR A 49 -13.72 -4.99 28.03
N LYS A 50 -14.75 -4.14 28.02
CA LYS A 50 -15.78 -4.20 26.99
C LYS A 50 -15.33 -3.44 25.75
N PHE A 51 -15.26 -4.12 24.60
CA PHE A 51 -15.02 -3.48 23.32
C PHE A 51 -16.33 -3.07 22.64
N VAL A 52 -16.35 -1.89 22.02
CA VAL A 52 -17.44 -1.44 21.15
C VAL A 52 -16.91 -0.71 19.93
N TYR A 53 -17.55 -0.97 18.80
CA TYR A 53 -17.34 -0.24 17.55
C TYR A 53 -18.37 0.89 17.38
N THR A 54 -17.93 2.04 16.89
CA THR A 54 -18.79 3.20 16.65
C THR A 54 -18.41 3.92 15.35
N PRO A 55 -19.35 4.56 14.64
CA PRO A 55 -19.01 5.46 13.53
C PRO A 55 -18.06 6.59 13.96
N SER A 56 -17.23 7.07 13.04
CA SER A 56 -16.21 8.10 13.31
C SER A 56 -16.78 9.44 13.78
N ASP A 57 -17.99 9.79 13.36
CA ASP A 57 -18.60 11.11 13.58
C ASP A 57 -19.69 11.11 14.67
N SER A 58 -20.12 9.94 15.15
CA SER A 58 -21.23 9.80 16.08
C SER A 58 -21.16 8.53 16.92
N LEU A 59 -21.60 8.62 18.19
CA LEU A 59 -21.76 7.44 19.05
C LEU A 59 -22.90 6.54 18.55
N SER A 60 -22.59 5.26 18.33
CA SER A 60 -23.58 4.23 18.04
C SER A 60 -24.46 3.94 19.25
N GLU A 61 -25.68 3.43 19.03
CA GLU A 61 -26.55 2.98 20.12
C GLU A 61 -25.88 1.88 20.97
N ALA A 62 -25.11 1.00 20.34
CA ALA A 62 -24.31 0.00 21.04
C ALA A 62 -23.27 0.65 21.97
N ALA A 63 -22.60 1.72 21.51
CA ALA A 63 -21.66 2.49 22.33
C ALA A 63 -22.37 3.20 23.47
N GLU A 64 -23.51 3.86 23.21
CA GLU A 64 -24.31 4.51 24.25
C GLU A 64 -24.76 3.52 25.35
N ASN A 65 -25.20 2.33 24.94
CA ASN A 65 -25.60 1.28 25.87
C ASN A 65 -24.42 0.70 26.65
N ALA A 66 -23.24 0.63 26.03
CA ALA A 66 -22.05 0.10 26.69
C ALA A 66 -21.44 1.06 27.71
N ILE A 67 -21.48 2.36 27.44
CA ILE A 67 -20.97 3.38 28.37
C ILE A 67 -21.96 3.70 29.50
N ALA A 68 -23.20 3.20 29.44
CA ALA A 68 -24.18 3.35 30.51
C ALA A 68 -23.71 2.64 31.79
N GLY A 69 -23.12 3.42 32.71
CA GLY A 69 -22.50 2.90 33.94
C GLY A 69 -21.00 2.57 33.83
N ALA A 70 -20.34 3.02 32.75
CA ALA A 70 -18.89 3.01 32.64
C ALA A 70 -18.26 4.12 33.49
N GLY A 71 -17.18 3.81 34.20
CA GLY A 71 -16.38 4.80 34.93
C GLY A 71 -15.30 5.44 34.07
N HIS A 72 -14.89 4.72 33.01
CA HIS A 72 -13.78 5.07 32.14
C HIS A 72 -14.05 4.60 30.70
N ALA A 73 -13.79 5.46 29.73
CA ALA A 73 -13.82 5.11 28.31
C ALA A 73 -12.44 5.38 27.68
N ILE A 74 -11.93 4.43 26.90
CA ILE A 74 -10.65 4.51 26.21
C ILE A 74 -10.92 4.47 24.71
N MET A 75 -10.65 5.57 24.02
CA MET A 75 -10.74 5.71 22.58
C MET A 75 -9.41 5.29 21.94
N ILE A 76 -9.45 4.35 20.99
CA ILE A 76 -8.29 3.92 20.21
C ILE A 76 -8.41 4.51 18.82
N GLY A 77 -7.49 5.41 18.47
CA GLY A 77 -7.48 6.11 17.19
C GLY A 77 -7.46 7.64 17.32
N GLY A 78 -6.84 8.29 16.34
CA GLY A 78 -6.69 9.75 16.28
C GLY A 78 -8.00 10.49 15.99
N PRO A 79 -7.97 11.84 15.96
CA PRO A 79 -9.14 12.66 15.66
C PRO A 79 -9.80 12.37 14.30
N ASP A 80 -9.02 11.93 13.31
CA ASP A 80 -9.53 11.57 11.99
C ASP A 80 -10.28 10.23 12.00
N ALA A 81 -9.90 9.32 12.91
CA ALA A 81 -10.54 8.02 13.08
C ALA A 81 -11.79 8.13 13.98
N ILE A 82 -11.68 8.85 15.10
CA ILE A 82 -12.78 9.12 16.03
C ILE A 82 -12.81 10.62 16.30
N SER A 83 -13.84 11.29 15.78
CA SER A 83 -13.97 12.75 15.82
C SER A 83 -14.01 13.32 17.23
N GLU A 84 -13.68 14.60 17.35
CA GLU A 84 -13.85 15.36 18.61
C GLU A 84 -15.32 15.50 19.02
N THR A 85 -16.26 15.36 18.07
CA THR A 85 -17.69 15.27 18.37
C THR A 85 -18.00 14.05 19.22
N VAL A 86 -17.52 12.87 18.80
CA VAL A 86 -17.68 11.61 19.55
C VAL A 86 -17.03 11.72 20.93
N LYS A 87 -15.83 12.29 21.01
CA LYS A 87 -15.16 12.53 22.30
C LYS A 87 -16.01 13.39 23.23
N SER A 88 -16.55 14.50 22.72
CA SER A 88 -17.42 15.41 23.50
C SER A 88 -18.69 14.71 23.98
N GLN A 89 -19.27 13.81 23.15
CA GLN A 89 -20.43 13.00 23.53
C GLN A 89 -20.10 11.99 24.64
N LEU A 90 -18.89 11.40 24.61
CA LEU A 90 -18.40 10.51 25.66
C LEU A 90 -18.15 11.25 26.97
N GLU A 91 -17.46 12.39 26.93
CA GLU A 91 -17.15 13.23 28.11
C GLU A 91 -18.43 13.74 28.80
N ALA A 92 -19.54 13.88 28.07
CA ALA A 92 -20.83 14.23 28.63
C ALA A 92 -21.50 13.07 29.42
N LYS A 93 -21.06 11.82 29.21
CA LYS A 93 -21.70 10.61 29.75
C LYS A 93 -20.79 9.79 30.68
N VAL A 94 -19.47 9.90 30.55
CA VAL A 94 -18.45 9.13 31.27
C VAL A 94 -17.47 10.07 31.96
N SER A 95 -17.12 9.78 33.22
CA SER A 95 -16.29 10.65 34.06
C SER A 95 -14.83 10.75 33.64
N ASN A 96 -14.29 9.73 32.98
CA ASN A 96 -12.92 9.68 32.51
C ASN A 96 -12.92 9.20 31.05
N VAL A 97 -12.38 10.02 30.15
CA VAL A 97 -12.24 9.69 28.73
C VAL A 97 -10.79 9.85 28.34
N GLU A 98 -10.15 8.75 27.96
CA GLU A 98 -8.78 8.68 27.48
C GLU A 98 -8.78 8.46 25.97
N ARG A 99 -7.81 9.04 25.27
CA ARG A 99 -7.54 8.75 23.85
C ARG A 99 -6.11 8.24 23.70
N VAL A 100 -5.97 7.06 23.10
CA VAL A 100 -4.70 6.43 22.77
C VAL A 100 -4.55 6.45 21.25
N TYR A 101 -3.55 7.17 20.76
CA TYR A 101 -3.34 7.36 19.33
C TYR A 101 -1.91 7.81 19.02
N GLY A 102 -1.52 7.65 17.77
CA GLY A 102 -0.29 8.18 17.18
C GLY A 102 -0.57 8.95 15.89
N VAL A 103 0.48 9.38 15.20
CA VAL A 103 0.38 10.09 13.91
C VAL A 103 -0.15 9.15 12.81
N ASP A 104 0.17 7.87 12.91
CA ASP A 104 -0.28 6.83 11.99
C ASP A 104 -0.69 5.55 12.77
N ARG A 105 -0.98 4.48 12.02
CA ARG A 105 -1.37 3.17 12.58
C ARG A 105 -0.22 2.50 13.35
N VAL A 106 1.03 2.70 12.92
CA VAL A 106 2.23 2.18 13.61
C VAL A 106 2.34 2.83 14.97
N ASP A 107 2.36 4.17 15.02
CA ASP A 107 2.46 4.94 16.26
C ASP A 107 1.25 4.68 17.19
N THR A 108 0.03 4.50 16.64
CA THR A 108 -1.16 4.12 17.44
C THR A 108 -1.01 2.75 18.08
N SER A 109 -0.51 1.76 17.34
CA SER A 109 -0.27 0.41 17.88
C SER A 109 0.80 0.43 18.98
N LEU A 110 1.90 1.17 18.78
CA LEU A 110 2.95 1.31 19.79
C LEU A 110 2.46 2.05 21.03
N ALA A 111 1.69 3.13 20.87
CA ALA A 111 1.09 3.85 22.00
C ALA A 111 0.16 2.95 22.83
N LEU A 112 -0.62 2.09 22.16
CA LEU A 112 -1.47 1.13 22.85
C LEU A 112 -0.67 0.05 23.57
N LEU A 113 0.42 -0.45 22.96
CA LEU A 113 1.29 -1.44 23.59
C LEU A 113 2.02 -0.87 24.81
N GLU A 114 2.51 0.36 24.76
CA GLU A 114 3.14 1.05 25.89
C GLU A 114 2.14 1.22 27.05
N ARG A 115 0.91 1.65 26.74
CA ARG A 115 -0.17 1.71 27.71
C ARG A 115 -0.46 0.34 28.32
N MET A 116 -0.57 -0.68 27.47
CA MET A 116 -0.84 -2.05 27.87
C MET A 116 0.24 -2.60 28.79
N TYR A 117 1.50 -2.32 28.47
CA TYR A 117 2.66 -2.70 29.27
C TYR A 117 2.67 -2.01 30.63
N ALA A 118 2.33 -0.72 30.69
CA ALA A 118 2.23 0.02 31.94
C ALA A 118 1.12 -0.53 32.86
N GLU A 119 0.04 -1.05 32.28
CA GLU A 119 -1.10 -1.60 33.02
C GLU A 119 -0.89 -3.06 33.45
N LYS A 120 -0.39 -3.89 32.53
CA LYS A 120 -0.23 -5.34 32.69
C LYS A 120 1.00 -5.82 31.89
N PRO A 121 2.23 -5.71 32.44
CA PRO A 121 3.46 -6.03 31.72
C PRO A 121 3.49 -7.44 31.11
N GLU A 122 2.87 -8.41 31.76
CA GLU A 122 2.79 -9.79 31.29
C GLU A 122 1.94 -9.99 30.03
N ALA A 123 1.10 -9.02 29.67
CA ALA A 123 0.32 -9.03 28.43
C ALA A 123 1.23 -9.06 27.19
N LEU A 124 2.42 -8.45 27.28
CA LEU A 124 3.41 -8.44 26.21
C LEU A 124 4.31 -9.68 26.18
N ASN A 125 4.07 -10.71 27.01
CA ASN A 125 4.86 -11.96 26.91
C ASN A 125 4.78 -12.58 25.51
N ASN A 126 3.65 -12.38 24.83
CA ASN A 126 3.45 -12.78 23.44
C ASN A 126 3.10 -11.52 22.64
N ILE A 127 3.62 -11.40 21.42
CA ILE A 127 3.31 -10.25 20.55
C ILE A 127 3.26 -10.68 19.08
N VAL A 128 2.41 -10.01 18.31
CA VAL A 128 2.31 -10.18 16.86
C VAL A 128 2.72 -8.89 16.17
N PHE A 129 3.66 -8.98 15.24
CA PHE A 129 4.04 -7.90 14.34
C PHE A 129 3.34 -8.13 13.01
N ALA A 130 2.46 -7.22 12.61
CA ALA A 130 1.72 -7.29 11.36
C ALA A 130 2.10 -6.13 10.42
N GLU A 131 2.33 -6.44 9.15
CA GLU A 131 2.61 -5.44 8.13
C GLU A 131 1.35 -4.62 7.82
N GLY A 132 1.31 -3.40 8.34
CA GLY A 132 0.20 -2.48 8.21
C GLY A 132 -1.15 -3.07 8.60
N PHE A 133 -2.21 -2.42 8.13
CA PHE A 133 -3.53 -3.04 8.11
C PHE A 133 -3.91 -3.35 6.66
N ASN A 134 -4.04 -4.64 6.40
CA ASN A 134 -4.58 -5.24 5.19
C ASN A 134 -5.78 -6.10 5.60
N GLY A 135 -6.99 -5.76 5.13
CA GLY A 135 -8.22 -6.48 5.48
C GLY A 135 -8.20 -7.97 5.12
N ASP A 136 -7.35 -8.34 4.16
CA ASP A 136 -7.25 -9.69 3.62
C ASP A 136 -6.21 -10.53 4.38
N VAL A 137 -5.46 -9.95 5.32
CA VAL A 137 -4.38 -10.64 6.06
C VAL A 137 -4.41 -10.33 7.55
N THR A 138 -4.43 -9.05 7.92
CA THR A 138 -4.28 -8.56 9.29
C THR A 138 -5.31 -9.12 10.28
N PRO A 139 -6.59 -9.38 9.93
CA PRO A 139 -7.52 -10.02 10.87
C PRO A 139 -7.02 -11.38 11.40
N ALA A 140 -6.19 -12.11 10.64
CA ALA A 140 -5.58 -13.35 11.09
C ALA A 140 -4.61 -13.17 12.27
N ALA A 141 -4.17 -11.95 12.57
CA ALA A 141 -3.38 -11.64 13.76
C ALA A 141 -4.16 -11.94 15.07
N LEU A 142 -5.49 -11.85 15.05
CA LEU A 142 -6.34 -12.15 16.20
C LEU A 142 -6.28 -13.63 16.62
N ASN A 143 -5.87 -14.51 15.70
CA ASN A 143 -5.75 -15.95 15.93
C ASN A 143 -4.72 -16.25 17.04
N PHE A 144 -3.71 -15.39 17.18
CA PHE A 144 -2.66 -15.55 18.18
C PHE A 144 -3.08 -15.12 19.58
N GLY A 145 -4.23 -14.46 19.74
CA GLY A 145 -4.71 -13.99 21.04
C GLY A 145 -3.70 -13.15 21.80
N ALA A 146 -2.84 -12.43 21.09
CA ALA A 146 -1.73 -11.68 21.64
C ALA A 146 -1.74 -10.24 21.11
N PRO A 147 -1.24 -9.25 21.88
CA PRO A 147 -1.11 -7.86 21.45
C PRO A 147 -0.44 -7.70 20.08
N ILE A 148 -0.88 -6.69 19.33
CA ILE A 148 -0.50 -6.50 17.92
C ILE A 148 0.26 -5.17 17.78
N ALA A 149 1.42 -5.22 17.15
CA ALA A 149 2.20 -4.08 16.68
C ALA A 149 2.10 -4.00 15.15
N TYR A 150 1.71 -2.84 14.62
CA TYR A 150 1.82 -2.58 13.19
C TYR A 150 3.23 -2.11 12.85
N PHE A 151 3.72 -2.50 11.67
CA PHE A 151 4.90 -1.93 11.04
C PHE A 151 4.63 -1.66 9.56
N SER A 152 5.44 -0.81 8.93
CA SER A 152 5.53 -0.71 7.47
C SER A 152 6.99 -0.84 7.04
N PRO A 153 7.27 -1.23 5.79
CA PRO A 153 8.64 -1.25 5.26
C PRO A 153 9.39 0.08 5.42
N ASP A 154 8.68 1.20 5.45
CA ASP A 154 9.24 2.55 5.54
C ASP A 154 9.29 3.15 6.95
N ASN A 155 8.69 2.49 7.96
CA ASN A 155 8.57 3.01 9.32
C ASN A 155 8.60 1.87 10.37
N TYR A 156 9.54 0.93 10.23
CA TYR A 156 9.70 -0.21 11.14
C TYR A 156 10.78 0.03 12.22
N GLU A 157 11.58 1.09 12.13
CA GLU A 157 12.68 1.37 13.04
C GLU A 157 12.17 1.63 14.46
N LYS A 158 11.05 2.36 14.59
CA LYS A 158 10.39 2.59 15.87
C LYS A 158 9.89 1.29 16.50
N VAL A 159 9.34 0.39 15.68
CA VAL A 159 8.88 -0.93 16.10
C VAL A 159 10.07 -1.79 16.54
N SER A 160 11.18 -1.71 15.82
CA SER A 160 12.45 -2.38 16.16
C SER A 160 13.02 -1.87 17.49
N ALA A 161 12.96 -0.55 17.73
CA ALA A 161 13.38 0.05 18.98
C ALA A 161 12.47 -0.35 20.16
N PHE A 162 11.15 -0.39 19.92
CA PHE A 162 10.18 -0.84 20.90
C PHE A 162 10.44 -2.29 21.34
N ILE A 163 10.55 -3.24 20.41
CA ILE A 163 10.77 -4.65 20.76
C ILE A 163 12.14 -4.87 21.40
N SER A 164 13.16 -4.12 20.99
CA SER A 164 14.50 -4.19 21.60
C SER A 164 14.51 -3.73 23.07
N SER A 165 13.58 -2.85 23.46
CA SER A 165 13.44 -2.36 24.84
C SER A 165 12.44 -3.18 25.67
N HIS A 166 11.62 -4.01 25.03
CA HIS A 166 10.60 -4.84 25.67
C HIS A 166 10.76 -6.32 25.27
N PRO A 167 11.77 -7.04 25.79
CA PRO A 167 11.94 -8.46 25.49
C PRO A 167 10.70 -9.28 25.83
N VAL A 168 10.36 -10.24 24.95
CA VAL A 168 9.14 -11.06 25.02
C VAL A 168 9.48 -12.55 25.00
N LYS A 169 8.53 -13.41 25.32
CA LYS A 169 8.73 -14.87 25.22
C LYS A 169 8.50 -15.35 23.80
N ASN A 170 7.41 -14.95 23.16
CA ASN A 170 7.07 -15.42 21.83
C ASN A 170 6.67 -14.25 20.94
N ALA A 171 7.21 -14.23 19.73
CA ALA A 171 6.85 -13.27 18.70
C ALA A 171 6.38 -13.99 17.44
N VAL A 172 5.44 -13.37 16.75
CA VAL A 172 5.07 -13.73 15.37
C VAL A 172 5.30 -12.51 14.50
N ILE A 173 5.88 -12.70 13.32
CA ILE A 173 5.98 -11.65 12.30
C ILE A 173 5.20 -12.12 11.07
N MET A 174 4.25 -11.31 10.63
CA MET A 174 3.39 -11.62 9.49
C MET A 174 3.32 -10.46 8.49
N GLY A 175 3.55 -10.77 7.21
CA GLY A 175 3.59 -9.78 6.12
C GLY A 175 4.25 -10.30 4.85
N SER A 176 4.06 -9.60 3.73
CA SER A 176 4.72 -9.84 2.45
C SER A 176 6.12 -9.22 2.38
N SER A 177 6.29 -8.02 2.94
CA SER A 177 7.51 -7.20 2.77
C SER A 177 8.10 -6.86 4.13
N VAL A 178 8.66 -7.87 4.81
CA VAL A 178 9.18 -7.72 6.18
C VAL A 178 10.70 -7.45 6.16
N PRO A 179 11.16 -6.27 6.62
CA PRO A 179 12.59 -5.94 6.62
C PRO A 179 13.43 -6.89 7.49
N ASP A 180 14.60 -7.29 6.99
CA ASP A 180 15.52 -8.20 7.72
C ASP A 180 16.02 -7.62 9.04
N THR A 181 16.14 -6.29 9.10
CA THR A 181 16.47 -5.51 10.30
C THR A 181 15.41 -5.68 11.38
N LEU A 182 14.12 -5.58 11.04
CA LEU A 182 13.02 -5.85 11.96
C LEU A 182 13.01 -7.32 12.40
N ARG A 183 13.18 -8.26 11.45
CA ARG A 183 13.25 -9.71 11.76
C ARG A 183 14.36 -10.01 12.76
N THR A 184 15.52 -9.38 12.58
CA THR A 184 16.67 -9.53 13.47
C THR A 184 16.39 -8.92 14.85
N ALA A 185 15.82 -7.72 14.91
CA ALA A 185 15.47 -7.07 16.17
C ALA A 185 14.49 -7.93 17.00
N VAL A 186 13.42 -8.41 16.37
CA VAL A 186 12.43 -9.31 16.99
C VAL A 186 13.08 -10.62 17.44
N SER A 187 13.89 -11.24 16.58
CA SER A 187 14.55 -12.52 16.89
C SER A 187 15.55 -12.42 18.05
N ASN A 188 16.16 -11.24 18.24
CA ASN A 188 17.09 -10.99 19.36
C ASN A 188 16.35 -10.70 20.68
N ALA A 189 15.13 -10.19 20.60
CA ALA A 189 14.34 -9.76 21.75
C ALA A 189 13.28 -10.78 22.19
N ALA A 190 12.99 -11.81 21.38
CA ALA A 190 12.03 -12.87 21.69
C ALA A 190 12.71 -14.23 21.89
N ASP A 191 12.29 -15.02 22.89
CA ASP A 191 12.81 -16.38 23.07
C ASP A 191 12.46 -17.29 21.87
N THR A 192 11.27 -17.11 21.29
CA THR A 192 10.87 -17.77 20.04
C THR A 192 10.26 -16.77 19.05
N THR A 193 10.58 -16.93 17.76
CA THR A 193 10.02 -16.13 16.68
C THR A 193 9.47 -17.04 15.58
N ASN A 194 8.20 -16.86 15.23
CA ASN A 194 7.57 -17.52 14.09
C ASN A 194 7.37 -16.51 12.95
N LEU A 195 7.60 -16.96 11.72
CA LEU A 195 7.50 -16.11 10.52
C LEU A 195 6.38 -16.62 9.62
N ALA A 196 5.41 -15.76 9.32
CA ALA A 196 4.35 -16.00 8.35
C ALA A 196 4.53 -15.00 7.20
N LEU A 197 5.35 -15.37 6.22
CA LEU A 197 5.79 -14.47 5.15
C LEU A 197 5.31 -14.93 3.77
N GLY A 198 5.07 -13.99 2.86
CA GLY A 198 4.74 -14.27 1.46
C GLY A 198 3.39 -13.71 1.03
N SER A 199 2.71 -14.39 0.10
CA SER A 199 1.38 -13.98 -0.37
C SER A 199 0.34 -14.03 0.75
N ALA A 200 -0.75 -13.27 0.63
CA ALA A 200 -1.83 -13.22 1.62
C ALA A 200 -2.30 -14.62 2.07
N GLU A 201 -2.59 -15.51 1.11
CA GLU A 201 -2.96 -16.90 1.38
C GLU A 201 -1.88 -17.66 2.16
N THR A 202 -0.60 -17.49 1.78
CA THR A 202 0.53 -18.14 2.46
C THR A 202 0.67 -17.63 3.89
N VAL A 203 0.55 -16.32 4.11
CA VAL A 203 0.61 -15.70 5.42
C VAL A 203 -0.52 -16.24 6.31
N ILE A 204 -1.77 -16.27 5.83
CA ILE A 204 -2.93 -16.78 6.58
C ILE A 204 -2.73 -18.24 6.98
N LYS A 205 -2.38 -19.12 6.02
CA LYS A 205 -2.18 -20.55 6.28
C LYS A 205 -1.06 -20.78 7.29
N THR A 206 0.06 -20.06 7.12
CA THR A 206 1.19 -20.16 8.05
C THR A 206 0.79 -19.67 9.44
N ALA A 207 0.09 -18.54 9.53
CA ALA A 207 -0.40 -17.99 10.78
C ALA A 207 -1.31 -18.99 11.51
N LEU A 208 -2.26 -19.62 10.82
CA LEU A 208 -3.13 -20.65 11.39
C LEU A 208 -2.34 -21.85 11.93
N SER A 209 -1.32 -22.31 11.19
CA SER A 209 -0.52 -23.48 11.59
C SER A 209 0.31 -23.25 12.86
N VAL A 210 0.72 -22.01 13.12
CA VAL A 210 1.53 -21.64 14.30
C VAL A 210 0.71 -20.95 15.40
N ALA A 211 -0.56 -20.61 15.16
CA ALA A 211 -1.42 -19.90 16.11
C ALA A 211 -1.54 -20.61 17.46
N SER A 212 -1.70 -21.94 17.44
CA SER A 212 -1.84 -22.75 18.66
C SER A 212 -0.60 -22.73 19.58
N ASN A 213 0.57 -22.33 19.06
CA ASN A 213 1.79 -22.17 19.87
C ASN A 213 1.67 -21.00 20.85
N LEU A 214 0.99 -19.91 20.45
CA LEU A 214 0.79 -18.72 21.27
C LEU A 214 -0.59 -18.72 21.95
N ASN A 215 -1.61 -19.23 21.25
CA ASN A 215 -2.98 -19.33 21.73
C ASN A 215 -3.51 -20.76 21.63
N PRO A 216 -3.20 -21.64 22.60
CA PRO A 216 -3.71 -23.01 22.61
C PRO A 216 -5.25 -23.09 22.65
N SER A 217 -5.93 -22.04 23.12
CA SER A 217 -7.40 -22.00 23.21
C SER A 217 -8.09 -21.87 21.85
N ILE A 218 -7.34 -21.61 20.78
CA ILE A 218 -7.87 -21.59 19.40
C ILE A 218 -8.34 -22.98 18.95
N LEU A 219 -7.75 -24.06 19.49
CA LEU A 219 -8.08 -25.43 19.09
C LEU A 219 -9.51 -25.78 19.51
N GLY A 220 -10.34 -26.13 18.52
CA GLY A 220 -11.76 -26.42 18.71
C GLY A 220 -12.65 -25.19 18.95
N SER A 221 -12.09 -23.98 18.95
CA SER A 221 -12.88 -22.74 18.99
C SER A 221 -13.59 -22.48 17.66
N VAL A 222 -14.68 -21.72 17.66
CA VAL A 222 -15.33 -21.32 16.41
C VAL A 222 -14.39 -20.42 15.63
N ALA A 223 -14.18 -20.74 14.35
CA ALA A 223 -13.44 -19.87 13.42
C ALA A 223 -14.41 -19.08 12.55
N ALA A 224 -14.30 -17.75 12.56
CA ALA A 224 -14.98 -16.89 11.61
C ALA A 224 -14.19 -16.88 10.30
N LEU A 225 -14.72 -17.47 9.23
CA LEU A 225 -14.23 -17.22 7.88
C LEU A 225 -14.90 -15.95 7.37
N VAL A 226 -14.07 -15.00 6.96
CA VAL A 226 -14.51 -13.67 6.60
C VAL A 226 -14.20 -13.38 5.15
N TYR A 227 -15.22 -12.96 4.41
CA TYR A 227 -15.08 -12.44 3.05
C TYR A 227 -15.98 -11.24 2.88
N SER A 228 -15.60 -10.26 2.07
CA SER A 228 -16.39 -9.06 1.84
C SER A 228 -16.34 -8.70 0.34
N GLU A 229 -17.49 -8.37 -0.25
CA GLU A 229 -17.78 -7.88 -1.62
C GLU A 229 -18.56 -6.54 -1.62
N SER A 230 -18.91 -5.98 -0.46
CA SER A 230 -19.76 -4.78 -0.34
C SER A 230 -19.71 -4.08 1.04
N VAL A 231 -20.66 -3.17 1.28
CA VAL A 231 -20.63 -2.03 2.22
C VAL A 231 -20.91 -2.37 3.70
N ASN A 232 -21.44 -3.57 3.98
CA ASN A 232 -21.43 -4.10 5.34
C ASN A 232 -20.03 -4.65 5.58
N ASP A 233 -19.48 -4.52 6.78
CA ASP A 233 -18.10 -4.97 7.04
C ASP A 233 -18.12 -6.31 7.82
N PRO A 234 -18.21 -7.46 7.14
CA PRO A 234 -18.05 -8.79 7.73
C PRO A 234 -16.80 -8.94 8.61
N VAL A 235 -15.76 -8.13 8.36
CA VAL A 235 -14.54 -8.11 9.16
C VAL A 235 -14.82 -7.48 10.51
N ILE A 236 -15.54 -6.36 10.58
CA ILE A 236 -15.96 -5.76 11.85
C ILE A 236 -16.85 -6.70 12.64
N ASP A 237 -17.83 -7.37 12.01
CA ASP A 237 -18.69 -8.33 12.69
C ASP A 237 -17.89 -9.51 13.28
N ALA A 238 -16.88 -9.98 12.55
CA ALA A 238 -15.99 -11.03 13.04
C ALA A 238 -15.07 -10.53 14.17
N ILE A 239 -14.57 -9.30 14.11
CA ILE A 239 -13.79 -8.66 15.19
C ILE A 239 -14.63 -8.49 16.45
N LEU A 240 -15.89 -8.06 16.30
CA LEU A 240 -16.84 -7.93 17.41
C LEU A 240 -17.15 -9.29 18.04
N SER A 241 -17.38 -10.31 17.21
CA SER A 241 -17.58 -11.70 17.66
C SER A 241 -16.34 -12.26 18.36
N TYR A 242 -15.15 -11.85 17.92
CA TYR A 242 -13.90 -12.24 18.56
C TYR A 242 -13.73 -11.59 19.94
N ALA A 243 -14.09 -10.31 20.05
CA ALA A 243 -14.02 -9.55 21.28
C ALA A 243 -15.05 -10.00 22.32
N SER A 244 -16.26 -10.40 21.89
CA SER A 244 -17.27 -11.00 22.77
C SER A 244 -16.92 -12.43 23.20
N GLY A 245 -16.00 -13.10 22.49
CA GLY A 245 -15.62 -14.48 22.72
C GLY A 245 -16.50 -15.50 22.01
N ASP A 246 -17.39 -15.07 21.11
CA ASP A 246 -18.23 -15.95 20.28
C ASP A 246 -17.40 -16.73 19.26
N VAL A 247 -16.31 -16.12 18.77
CA VAL A 247 -15.31 -16.79 17.94
C VAL A 247 -13.91 -16.69 18.55
N GLY A 248 -13.10 -17.73 18.38
CA GLY A 248 -11.72 -17.77 18.85
C GLY A 248 -10.69 -17.38 17.78
N SER A 249 -11.14 -17.30 16.52
CA SER A 249 -10.30 -17.08 15.34
C SER A 249 -11.05 -16.25 14.30
N VAL A 250 -10.33 -15.33 13.65
CA VAL A 250 -10.82 -14.51 12.52
C VAL A 250 -9.91 -14.78 11.34
N VAL A 251 -10.48 -15.35 10.28
CA VAL A 251 -9.74 -15.88 9.13
C VAL A 251 -10.24 -15.21 7.86
N PRO A 252 -9.51 -14.21 7.33
CA PRO A 252 -9.87 -13.57 6.08
C PRO A 252 -9.66 -14.52 4.90
N LEU A 253 -10.51 -14.43 3.89
CA LEU A 253 -10.35 -15.02 2.58
C LEU A 253 -9.84 -13.93 1.63
N PRO A 254 -8.60 -14.03 1.10
CA PRO A 254 -7.99 -12.97 0.32
C PRO A 254 -8.42 -12.95 -1.15
N SER A 255 -9.17 -13.96 -1.60
CA SER A 255 -9.76 -14.02 -2.93
C SER A 255 -10.98 -14.95 -2.94
N ASP A 256 -11.78 -14.81 -3.99
CA ASP A 256 -12.90 -15.70 -4.34
C ASP A 256 -12.47 -16.95 -5.12
N ASP A 257 -11.17 -17.10 -5.41
CA ASP A 257 -10.65 -18.23 -6.17
C ASP A 257 -10.90 -19.55 -5.43
N GLU A 258 -11.44 -20.53 -6.16
CA GLU A 258 -11.82 -21.83 -5.61
C GLU A 258 -10.63 -22.54 -4.94
N SER A 259 -9.42 -22.39 -5.47
CA SER A 259 -8.22 -23.01 -4.90
C SER A 259 -7.81 -22.35 -3.59
N THR A 260 -7.92 -21.02 -3.49
CA THR A 260 -7.65 -20.26 -2.26
C THR A 260 -8.69 -20.58 -1.19
N VAL A 261 -9.99 -20.60 -1.54
CA VAL A 261 -11.07 -20.97 -0.62
C VAL A 261 -10.85 -22.37 -0.06
N ASN A 262 -10.62 -23.36 -0.94
CA ASN A 262 -10.34 -24.74 -0.53
C ASN A 262 -9.11 -24.85 0.38
N GLY A 263 -8.05 -24.12 0.01
CA GLY A 263 -6.80 -24.11 0.78
C GLY A 263 -6.96 -23.56 2.20
N ILE A 264 -7.70 -22.46 2.35
CA ILE A 264 -7.92 -21.82 3.65
C ILE A 264 -8.90 -22.64 4.49
N VAL A 265 -10.01 -23.13 3.91
CA VAL A 265 -10.96 -24.00 4.61
C VAL A 265 -10.27 -25.26 5.12
N SER A 266 -9.37 -25.87 4.32
CA SER A 266 -8.57 -27.01 4.77
C SER A 266 -7.67 -26.66 5.97
N SER A 267 -7.09 -25.47 5.97
CA SER A 267 -6.23 -25.00 7.08
C SER A 267 -7.05 -24.72 8.35
N VAL A 268 -8.23 -24.12 8.22
CA VAL A 268 -9.15 -23.86 9.34
C VAL A 268 -9.67 -25.17 9.93
N THR A 269 -10.05 -26.13 9.10
CA THR A 269 -10.59 -27.42 9.54
C THR A 269 -9.55 -28.32 10.23
N SER A 270 -8.25 -27.98 10.11
CA SER A 270 -7.18 -28.61 10.89
C SER A 270 -7.17 -28.19 12.36
N ILE A 271 -7.73 -27.02 12.69
CA ILE A 271 -7.76 -26.47 14.06
C ILE A 271 -9.15 -26.49 14.69
N THR A 272 -10.23 -26.57 13.91
CA THR A 272 -11.60 -26.59 14.43
C THR A 272 -12.56 -27.37 13.53
N SER A 273 -13.64 -27.88 14.14
CA SER A 273 -14.78 -28.49 13.43
C SER A 273 -16.02 -27.58 13.42
N THR A 274 -15.88 -26.30 13.79
CA THR A 274 -17.00 -25.33 13.79
C THR A 274 -16.59 -24.03 13.11
N ILE A 275 -17.30 -23.69 12.04
CA ILE A 275 -17.07 -22.52 11.20
C ILE A 275 -18.26 -21.58 11.29
N SER A 276 -18.00 -20.30 11.52
CA SER A 276 -18.94 -19.21 11.28
C SER A 276 -18.56 -18.54 9.96
N ILE A 277 -19.47 -18.48 9.00
CA ILE A 277 -19.26 -17.75 7.74
C ILE A 277 -19.79 -16.33 7.94
N SER A 278 -18.89 -15.35 7.86
CA SER A 278 -19.19 -13.92 7.81
C SER A 278 -18.87 -13.43 6.40
N SER A 279 -19.86 -13.43 5.53
CA SER A 279 -19.70 -13.01 4.14
C SER A 279 -20.94 -12.28 3.66
N ASP A 280 -20.74 -11.18 2.93
CA ASP A 280 -21.79 -10.50 2.17
C ASP A 280 -21.93 -11.05 0.74
N SER A 281 -21.07 -11.99 0.35
CA SER A 281 -21.18 -12.80 -0.86
C SER A 281 -21.88 -14.12 -0.58
N THR A 282 -23.05 -14.29 -1.19
CA THR A 282 -23.76 -15.58 -1.18
C THR A 282 -22.93 -16.66 -1.90
N ALA A 283 -22.28 -16.32 -3.02
CA ALA A 283 -21.47 -17.26 -3.79
C ALA A 283 -20.31 -17.81 -2.96
N ILE A 284 -19.59 -16.95 -2.25
CA ILE A 284 -18.50 -17.40 -1.38
C ILE A 284 -18.99 -18.14 -0.14
N SER A 285 -20.15 -17.76 0.41
CA SER A 285 -20.77 -18.55 1.48
C SER A 285 -21.07 -19.98 1.05
N GLU A 286 -21.53 -20.16 -0.20
CA GLU A 286 -21.75 -21.48 -0.81
C GLU A 286 -20.42 -22.20 -1.06
N SER A 287 -19.42 -21.54 -1.66
CA SER A 287 -18.09 -22.14 -1.91
C SER A 287 -17.39 -22.59 -0.63
N ILE A 288 -17.45 -21.81 0.45
CA ILE A 288 -16.92 -22.23 1.76
C ILE A 288 -17.66 -23.47 2.27
N SER A 289 -18.99 -23.49 2.13
CA SER A 289 -19.82 -24.60 2.58
C SER A 289 -19.53 -25.88 1.79
N GLU A 290 -19.26 -25.77 0.49
CA GLU A 290 -18.87 -26.90 -0.37
C GLU A 290 -17.45 -27.40 -0.08
N ALA A 291 -16.51 -26.49 0.19
CA ALA A 291 -15.13 -26.81 0.59
C ALA A 291 -15.04 -27.48 1.97
N THR A 292 -16.09 -27.37 2.78
CA THR A 292 -16.10 -27.83 4.16
C THR A 292 -16.26 -29.36 4.26
N PRO A 293 -15.32 -30.08 4.90
CA PRO A 293 -15.39 -31.54 5.05
C PRO A 293 -16.60 -32.00 5.88
N ALA A 294 -17.11 -33.20 5.55
CA ALA A 294 -18.20 -33.84 6.28
C ALA A 294 -17.86 -34.01 7.78
N GLY A 295 -18.75 -33.54 8.66
CA GLY A 295 -18.57 -33.56 10.12
C GLY A 295 -18.20 -32.20 10.73
N THR A 296 -17.94 -31.18 9.91
CA THR A 296 -17.78 -29.79 10.34
C THR A 296 -19.15 -29.10 10.42
N THR A 297 -19.37 -28.32 11.47
CA THR A 297 -20.59 -27.50 11.62
C THR A 297 -20.37 -26.12 11.05
N THR A 298 -21.20 -25.70 10.10
CA THR A 298 -21.13 -24.38 9.47
C THR A 298 -22.37 -23.57 9.82
N THR A 299 -22.16 -22.35 10.32
CA THR A 299 -23.24 -21.38 10.55
C THR A 299 -23.00 -20.17 9.66
N THR A 300 -23.97 -19.81 8.82
CA THR A 300 -23.90 -18.58 8.02
C THR A 300 -24.52 -17.44 8.82
N THR A 301 -23.71 -16.43 9.12
CA THR A 301 -24.22 -15.20 9.73
C THR A 301 -24.66 -14.29 8.59
N THR A 302 -25.94 -14.34 8.23
CA THR A 302 -26.49 -13.31 7.33
C THR A 302 -26.64 -12.04 8.13
N THR A 303 -26.13 -10.92 7.60
CA THR A 303 -26.36 -9.58 8.14
C THR A 303 -27.86 -9.29 8.12
N SER A 304 -28.53 -9.69 9.19
CA SER A 304 -29.94 -9.40 9.40
C SER A 304 -30.01 -7.94 9.81
N SER A 305 -30.53 -7.12 8.90
CA SER A 305 -31.01 -5.77 9.18
C SER A 305 -32.00 -5.84 10.36
N SER A 306 -31.48 -5.69 11.58
CA SER A 306 -32.31 -5.36 12.72
C SER A 306 -32.68 -3.88 12.59
N SER A 307 -33.96 -3.68 12.42
CA SER A 307 -34.62 -2.44 12.07
C SER A 307 -34.44 -1.36 13.13
N GLY A 308 -33.87 -0.23 12.72
CA GLY A 308 -34.07 1.06 13.38
C GLY A 308 -32.77 1.83 13.62
N GLY A 309 -32.31 2.60 12.64
CA GLY A 309 -31.20 3.53 12.82
C GLY A 309 -30.34 3.63 11.58
N SER A 310 -30.06 4.87 11.18
CA SER A 310 -29.34 5.29 9.97
C SER A 310 -28.28 4.31 9.48
N SER A 311 -28.40 3.90 8.21
CA SER A 311 -27.39 3.16 7.45
C SER A 311 -26.03 3.84 7.56
N SER A 312 -25.14 3.27 8.38
CA SER A 312 -23.73 3.62 8.45
C SER A 312 -23.00 2.78 7.41
N THR A 313 -23.06 3.26 6.16
CA THR A 313 -22.23 2.77 5.07
C THR A 313 -20.78 3.16 5.37
N THR A 314 -19.85 2.20 5.47
CA THR A 314 -18.42 2.52 5.50
C THR A 314 -18.04 3.04 4.13
N TYR A 315 -18.02 4.37 3.97
CA TYR A 315 -17.61 5.00 2.73
C TYR A 315 -16.09 4.93 2.60
N TYR A 316 -15.59 4.00 1.78
CA TYR A 316 -14.27 4.15 1.19
C TYR A 316 -14.27 5.48 0.45
N THR A 317 -13.52 6.45 0.96
CA THR A 317 -13.52 7.82 0.45
C THR A 317 -12.33 7.98 -0.47
N GLN A 318 -12.59 8.28 -1.74
CA GLN A 318 -11.55 8.67 -2.67
C GLN A 318 -11.23 10.14 -2.46
N TYR A 319 -9.97 10.43 -2.14
CA TYR A 319 -9.46 11.79 -2.08
C TYR A 319 -8.83 12.19 -3.40
N TYR A 320 -8.88 13.49 -3.68
CA TYR A 320 -8.35 14.05 -4.92
C TYR A 320 -7.55 15.32 -4.67
N THR A 321 -6.52 15.49 -5.49
CA THR A 321 -5.99 16.79 -5.87
C THR A 321 -6.86 17.37 -6.98
N VAL A 322 -7.48 18.52 -6.72
CA VAL A 322 -8.47 19.15 -7.61
C VAL A 322 -7.90 20.42 -8.22
N VAL A 323 -7.89 20.48 -9.55
CA VAL A 323 -7.57 21.65 -10.35
C VAL A 323 -8.86 22.32 -10.80
N SER A 324 -9.07 23.56 -10.34
CA SER A 324 -10.20 24.40 -10.71
C SER A 324 -9.76 25.61 -11.51
N ILE A 325 -10.54 25.97 -12.52
CA ILE A 325 -10.31 27.17 -13.35
C ILE A 325 -11.53 28.07 -13.23
N ASN A 326 -11.32 29.33 -12.84
CA ASN A 326 -12.38 30.31 -12.59
C ASN A 326 -13.46 29.77 -11.63
N ASN A 327 -13.01 29.08 -10.56
CA ASN A 327 -13.85 28.40 -9.56
C ASN A 327 -14.73 27.25 -10.10
N VAL A 328 -14.42 26.71 -11.28
CA VAL A 328 -15.06 25.51 -11.82
C VAL A 328 -14.07 24.36 -11.80
N GLU A 329 -14.44 23.22 -11.23
CA GLU A 329 -13.60 22.01 -11.23
C GLU A 329 -13.42 21.48 -12.65
N LYS A 330 -12.16 21.23 -13.04
CA LYS A 330 -11.82 20.81 -14.41
C LYS A 330 -11.07 19.49 -14.46
N VAL A 331 -10.12 19.27 -13.56
CA VAL A 331 -9.40 18.00 -13.50
C VAL A 331 -9.22 17.60 -12.05
N LYS A 332 -9.47 16.34 -11.75
CA LYS A 332 -9.20 15.72 -10.46
C LYS A 332 -8.19 14.61 -10.66
N PHE A 333 -7.18 14.55 -9.80
CA PHE A 333 -6.21 13.46 -9.72
C PHE A 333 -6.44 12.74 -8.41
N ALA A 334 -6.71 11.45 -8.45
CA ALA A 334 -6.87 10.64 -7.24
C ALA A 334 -5.56 10.62 -6.45
N ASP A 335 -5.66 10.71 -5.13
CA ASP A 335 -4.50 10.55 -4.27
C ASP A 335 -4.00 9.11 -4.37
N MET A 336 -2.70 8.96 -4.61
CA MET A 336 -2.03 7.66 -4.67
C MET A 336 -1.59 7.25 -3.26
N SER A 337 -1.73 5.97 -2.94
CA SER A 337 -1.29 5.40 -1.66
C SER A 337 0.03 4.64 -1.85
N ALA A 338 0.74 4.38 -0.75
CA ALA A 338 1.95 3.56 -0.75
C ALA A 338 1.69 2.07 -0.99
N SER A 339 0.43 1.64 -1.03
CA SER A 339 0.07 0.26 -1.32
C SER A 339 0.07 0.01 -2.82
N GLU A 340 0.91 -0.91 -3.29
CA GLU A 340 0.92 -1.34 -4.70
C GLU A 340 -0.41 -1.95 -5.16
N THR A 341 -1.24 -2.44 -4.24
CA THR A 341 -2.46 -3.21 -4.52
C THR A 341 -3.76 -2.54 -4.05
N ASP A 342 -3.70 -1.39 -3.39
CA ASP A 342 -4.87 -0.61 -2.92
C ASP A 342 -4.47 0.86 -2.76
N GLY A 343 -4.18 1.51 -3.89
CA GLY A 343 -3.49 2.80 -3.86
C GLY A 343 -3.59 3.65 -5.11
N ASN A 344 -4.52 3.34 -6.01
CA ASN A 344 -4.65 4.00 -7.31
C ASN A 344 -3.36 3.90 -8.15
N ASN A 345 -2.69 2.74 -8.08
CA ASN A 345 -1.47 2.44 -8.80
C ASN A 345 -1.78 1.79 -10.15
N VAL A 346 -0.92 2.00 -11.15
CA VAL A 346 -1.06 1.38 -12.47
C VAL A 346 0.21 0.59 -12.74
N LYS A 347 0.08 -0.75 -12.80
CA LYS A 347 1.13 -1.69 -13.13
C LYS A 347 1.06 -2.08 -14.60
N ILE A 348 2.19 -2.09 -15.29
CA ILE A 348 2.28 -2.52 -16.69
C ILE A 348 3.21 -3.72 -16.79
N THR A 349 2.69 -4.83 -17.29
CA THR A 349 3.45 -6.08 -17.52
C THR A 349 3.61 -6.30 -19.02
N GLY A 350 4.82 -6.61 -19.46
CA GLY A 350 5.20 -6.79 -20.86
C GLY A 350 6.18 -7.92 -21.05
N GLU A 351 7.00 -7.83 -22.09
CA GLU A 351 8.02 -8.85 -22.40
C GLU A 351 9.19 -8.79 -21.43
N ASP A 352 9.63 -7.57 -21.08
CA ASP A 352 10.65 -7.34 -20.08
C ASP A 352 10.47 -5.97 -19.40
N SER A 353 11.26 -5.73 -18.34
CA SER A 353 11.25 -4.49 -17.59
C SER A 353 12.65 -4.10 -17.11
N ILE A 354 12.96 -2.81 -17.16
CA ILE A 354 14.18 -2.29 -16.55
C ILE A 354 13.91 -2.04 -15.06
N VAL A 355 14.70 -2.67 -14.19
CA VAL A 355 14.72 -2.31 -12.76
C VAL A 355 15.28 -0.90 -12.67
N LEU A 356 14.60 0.00 -11.96
CA LEU A 356 15.00 1.39 -11.76
C LEU A 356 15.40 1.67 -10.30
N PRO A 357 16.21 2.72 -10.04
CA PRO A 357 16.61 3.12 -8.69
C PRO A 357 15.43 3.38 -7.76
N ASP A 358 15.62 3.04 -6.48
CA ASP A 358 14.70 3.36 -5.39
C ASP A 358 14.51 4.88 -5.38
N LEU A 359 13.26 5.32 -5.56
CA LEU A 359 12.92 6.72 -5.64
C LEU A 359 12.14 7.14 -4.41
N THR A 360 12.78 7.93 -3.54
CA THR A 360 12.05 8.62 -2.48
C THR A 360 11.52 9.95 -3.02
N ILE A 361 10.22 10.22 -2.89
CA ILE A 361 9.66 11.56 -3.18
C ILE A 361 9.25 12.20 -1.85
N LYS A 362 9.76 13.38 -1.57
CA LYS A 362 9.35 14.20 -0.41
C LYS A 362 8.63 15.42 -0.92
N THR A 363 7.45 15.69 -0.37
CA THR A 363 6.64 16.83 -0.80
C THR A 363 6.27 17.73 0.38
N GLU A 364 6.35 19.04 0.15
CA GLU A 364 5.80 20.04 1.08
C GLU A 364 5.10 21.12 0.26
N MET A 365 3.77 21.04 0.22
CA MET A 365 2.95 21.73 -0.79
C MET A 365 1.80 22.47 -0.12
N ALA A 366 1.66 23.76 -0.42
CA ALA A 366 0.49 24.54 -0.03
C ALA A 366 -0.58 24.51 -1.15
N GLN A 367 -1.84 24.68 -0.77
CA GLN A 367 -2.91 24.91 -1.76
C GLN A 367 -2.58 26.15 -2.59
N LYS A 368 -2.75 26.05 -3.92
CA LYS A 368 -2.38 27.11 -4.85
C LYS A 368 -3.59 27.92 -5.29
N LEU A 369 -3.42 29.22 -5.44
CA LEU A 369 -4.37 30.15 -6.05
C LEU A 369 -3.60 31.25 -6.78
N TYR A 370 -3.64 31.24 -8.11
CA TYR A 370 -2.89 32.18 -8.94
C TYR A 370 -3.59 32.48 -10.26
N ALA A 371 -3.15 33.53 -10.95
CA ALA A 371 -3.66 33.90 -12.27
C ALA A 371 -2.84 33.20 -13.36
N GLY A 372 -3.46 32.27 -14.09
CA GLY A 372 -2.92 31.73 -15.33
C GLY A 372 -3.20 32.65 -16.52
N SER A 373 -2.59 32.35 -17.66
CA SER A 373 -2.77 33.12 -18.90
C SER A 373 -4.21 33.11 -19.43
N SER A 374 -4.95 32.04 -19.16
CA SER A 374 -6.31 31.79 -19.69
C SER A 374 -7.40 31.78 -18.61
N GLY A 375 -7.04 31.85 -17.33
CA GLY A 375 -7.99 31.85 -16.22
C GLY A 375 -7.33 31.82 -14.86
N THR A 376 -8.11 32.07 -13.81
CA THR A 376 -7.61 31.90 -12.43
C THR A 376 -7.56 30.42 -12.09
N VAL A 377 -6.40 29.91 -11.70
CA VAL A 377 -6.19 28.51 -11.35
C VAL A 377 -6.16 28.35 -9.83
N LYS A 378 -6.87 27.33 -9.34
CA LYS A 378 -6.83 26.89 -7.95
C LYS A 378 -6.51 25.41 -7.89
N ILE A 379 -5.52 25.03 -7.08
CA ILE A 379 -5.17 23.63 -6.79
C ILE A 379 -5.46 23.38 -5.31
N SER A 380 -6.36 22.45 -5.02
CA SER A 380 -6.75 22.08 -3.65
C SER A 380 -6.62 20.59 -3.41
N TYR A 381 -6.28 20.21 -2.18
CA TYR A 381 -6.11 18.84 -1.75
C TYR A 381 -7.27 18.43 -0.83
N GLN A 382 -7.89 17.29 -1.09
CA GLN A 382 -8.98 16.75 -0.25
C GLN A 382 -8.47 15.75 0.81
N GLY A 383 -7.32 15.10 0.58
CA GLY A 383 -6.71 14.08 1.47
C GLY A 383 -5.64 14.64 2.41
N THR A 384 -4.50 13.94 2.55
CA THR A 384 -3.44 14.11 3.59
C THR A 384 -2.71 15.46 3.63
N GLY A 385 -3.12 16.45 2.83
CA GLY A 385 -2.69 17.84 2.97
C GLY A 385 -1.28 18.17 2.46
N SER A 386 -0.51 17.18 2.01
CA SER A 386 0.79 17.37 1.34
C SER A 386 0.74 16.62 0.00
N GLY A 387 0.58 17.38 -1.08
CA GLY A 387 0.32 16.87 -2.43
C GLY A 387 1.27 15.75 -2.85
N LEU A 388 0.72 14.75 -3.55
CA LEU A 388 1.46 13.68 -4.23
C LEU A 388 2.48 12.97 -3.34
N ASN A 389 2.01 12.22 -2.36
CA ASN A 389 2.81 11.13 -1.79
C ASN A 389 2.83 9.97 -2.80
N MET A 390 3.46 10.22 -3.96
CA MET A 390 3.70 9.19 -4.96
C MET A 390 4.83 8.32 -4.43
N VAL A 391 4.49 7.34 -3.59
CA VAL A 391 5.27 6.10 -3.53
C VAL A 391 4.88 5.32 -4.79
N TYR A 392 5.26 5.87 -5.95
CA TYR A 392 5.15 5.12 -7.19
C TYR A 392 6.18 4.00 -7.04
N PRO A 393 5.80 2.72 -7.21
CA PRO A 393 6.76 1.62 -7.18
C PRO A 393 7.64 1.71 -8.42
N VAL A 394 8.55 2.69 -8.47
CA VAL A 394 9.53 2.86 -9.56
C VAL A 394 10.41 1.60 -9.65
N GLU A 395 10.62 0.94 -8.51
CA GLU A 395 11.43 -0.26 -8.32
C GLU A 395 10.97 -1.44 -9.17
N SER A 396 9.67 -1.51 -9.48
CA SER A 396 9.09 -2.59 -10.27
C SER A 396 8.14 -2.03 -11.32
N TYR A 397 8.39 -2.31 -12.61
CA TYR A 397 7.42 -2.13 -13.71
C TYR A 397 7.28 -0.71 -14.29
N ALA A 398 8.21 0.22 -14.00
CA ALA A 398 8.15 1.61 -14.48
C ALA A 398 8.63 1.81 -15.93
N LEU A 399 9.48 0.90 -16.44
CA LEU A 399 9.98 0.88 -17.82
C LEU A 399 9.82 -0.52 -18.39
N THR A 400 8.57 -0.87 -18.66
CA THR A 400 8.17 -2.12 -19.32
C THR A 400 8.11 -1.89 -20.82
N TYR A 401 8.48 -2.90 -21.62
CA TYR A 401 8.33 -2.88 -23.08
C TYR A 401 7.81 -4.22 -23.63
N GLY A 402 7.17 -4.16 -24.79
CA GLY A 402 6.59 -5.33 -25.47
C GLY A 402 5.51 -4.94 -26.50
N SER A 403 5.05 -5.91 -27.30
CA SER A 403 4.04 -5.64 -28.35
C SER A 403 2.59 -5.61 -27.86
N ASP A 404 2.25 -6.39 -26.84
CA ASP A 404 0.98 -6.34 -26.11
C ASP A 404 1.30 -6.26 -24.62
N LEU A 405 0.65 -5.31 -23.91
CA LEU A 405 0.95 -5.02 -22.52
C LEU A 405 -0.29 -5.18 -21.65
N ASP A 406 -0.15 -5.92 -20.56
CA ASP A 406 -1.17 -6.05 -19.53
C ASP A 406 -1.04 -4.87 -18.56
N VAL A 407 -2.02 -3.97 -18.62
CA VAL A 407 -2.15 -2.84 -17.71
C VAL A 407 -3.11 -3.25 -16.60
N THR A 408 -2.64 -3.26 -15.35
CA THR A 408 -3.48 -3.49 -14.18
C THR A 408 -3.54 -2.22 -13.34
N PHE A 409 -4.73 -1.65 -13.22
CA PHE A 409 -5.04 -0.59 -12.27
C PHE A 409 -5.44 -1.21 -10.94
N TYR A 410 -4.68 -0.90 -9.88
CA TYR A 410 -4.97 -1.23 -8.50
C TYR A 410 -5.64 -0.04 -7.81
N GLY A 411 -6.96 -0.01 -7.85
CA GLY A 411 -7.75 1.14 -7.38
C GLY A 411 -8.02 1.10 -5.88
N SER A 412 -8.55 2.21 -5.35
CA SER A 412 -9.18 2.16 -4.03
C SER A 412 -10.48 1.36 -4.08
N ARG A 413 -10.83 0.66 -2.99
CA ARG A 413 -12.17 0.05 -2.80
C ARG A 413 -13.34 1.03 -2.97
N ALA A 414 -13.11 2.35 -2.87
CA ALA A 414 -14.06 3.40 -3.23
C ALA A 414 -14.53 3.34 -4.68
N LEU A 415 -13.71 2.75 -5.55
CA LEU A 415 -13.91 2.59 -6.97
C LEU A 415 -14.52 1.22 -7.30
N ALA A 416 -14.99 0.44 -6.35
CA ALA A 416 -15.63 -0.85 -6.62
C ALA A 416 -16.79 -0.71 -7.62
N ASN A 417 -16.84 -1.62 -8.60
CA ASN A 417 -17.90 -1.68 -9.63
C ASN A 417 -18.11 -0.36 -10.39
N LYS A 418 -17.03 0.40 -10.60
CA LYS A 418 -17.02 1.62 -11.40
C LYS A 418 -16.47 1.32 -12.78
N GLN A 419 -17.06 1.98 -13.77
CA GLN A 419 -16.47 1.98 -15.10
C GLN A 419 -15.24 2.89 -15.10
N VAL A 420 -14.15 2.36 -15.65
CA VAL A 420 -12.87 3.05 -15.78
C VAL A 420 -12.30 2.83 -17.17
N THR A 421 -11.51 3.80 -17.64
CA THR A 421 -10.92 3.76 -18.98
C THR A 421 -9.43 4.04 -18.90
N ALA A 422 -8.62 3.14 -19.45
CA ALA A 422 -7.21 3.40 -19.73
C ALA A 422 -7.09 4.18 -21.05
N HIS A 423 -6.43 5.34 -21.01
CA HIS A 423 -6.07 6.17 -22.17
C HIS A 423 -4.59 6.00 -22.44
N VAL A 424 -4.22 5.53 -23.63
CA VAL A 424 -2.83 5.38 -24.07
C VAL A 424 -2.44 6.59 -24.91
N ILE A 425 -1.61 7.45 -24.35
CA ILE A 425 -1.09 8.67 -24.97
C ILE A 425 0.28 8.36 -25.55
N THR A 426 0.41 8.43 -26.87
CA THR A 426 1.62 8.06 -27.62
C THR A 426 2.57 9.24 -27.85
N ASP A 427 2.16 10.46 -27.46
CA ASP A 427 2.95 11.67 -27.57
C ASP A 427 3.16 12.34 -26.20
N ARG A 428 4.33 12.10 -25.60
CA ARG A 428 4.74 12.74 -24.33
C ARG A 428 4.78 14.28 -24.44
N GLN A 429 5.11 14.82 -25.61
CA GLN A 429 5.16 16.27 -25.83
C GLN A 429 3.75 16.86 -25.70
N GLU A 430 2.75 16.22 -26.29
CA GLU A 430 1.34 16.61 -26.16
C GLU A 430 0.86 16.52 -24.70
N PHE A 431 1.19 15.43 -23.99
CA PHE A 431 0.88 15.31 -22.57
C PHE A 431 1.47 16.44 -21.73
N ARG A 432 2.76 16.74 -21.91
CA ARG A 432 3.43 17.82 -21.17
C ARG A 432 2.81 19.18 -21.47
N ASP A 433 2.57 19.48 -22.74
CA ASP A 433 2.02 20.77 -23.16
C ASP A 433 0.58 20.96 -22.65
N SER A 434 -0.24 19.91 -22.69
CA SER A 434 -1.60 19.95 -22.14
C SER A 434 -1.64 20.12 -20.61
N MET A 435 -0.68 19.54 -19.89
CA MET A 435 -0.53 19.78 -18.44
C MET A 435 -0.11 21.24 -18.16
N ASN A 436 0.81 21.80 -18.96
CA ASN A 436 1.21 23.19 -18.83
C ASN A 436 0.05 24.16 -19.09
N ASP A 437 -0.76 23.88 -20.12
CA ASP A 437 -1.98 24.62 -20.43
C ASP A 437 -3.01 24.54 -19.31
N LEU A 438 -3.20 23.35 -18.72
CA LEU A 438 -4.07 23.15 -17.57
C LEU A 438 -3.64 24.05 -16.40
N LEU A 439 -2.33 24.08 -16.11
CA LEU A 439 -1.73 24.94 -15.10
C LEU A 439 -1.75 26.43 -15.49
N ASP A 440 -1.98 26.78 -16.76
CA ASP A 440 -2.20 28.15 -17.25
C ASP A 440 -3.69 28.54 -17.35
N GLY A 441 -4.59 27.69 -16.88
CA GLY A 441 -6.01 27.96 -16.85
C GLY A 441 -6.77 27.55 -18.11
N ASN A 442 -6.25 26.59 -18.87
CA ASN A 442 -6.94 25.98 -20.01
C ASN A 442 -6.95 24.44 -19.89
N ALA A 443 -8.09 23.86 -19.50
CA ALA A 443 -8.23 22.40 -19.39
C ALA A 443 -8.63 21.71 -20.72
N ASP A 444 -9.00 22.47 -21.75
CA ASP A 444 -9.59 21.90 -22.97
C ASP A 444 -8.57 21.05 -23.74
N THR A 445 -7.29 21.42 -23.71
CA THR A 445 -6.23 20.63 -24.36
C THR A 445 -5.99 19.30 -23.65
N PHE A 446 -6.00 19.28 -22.31
CA PHE A 446 -5.89 18.04 -21.53
C PHE A 446 -7.07 17.10 -21.76
N ILE A 447 -8.30 17.64 -21.75
CA ILE A 447 -9.52 16.86 -22.02
C ILE A 447 -9.54 16.37 -23.48
N SER A 448 -9.16 17.20 -24.44
CA SER A 448 -9.11 16.81 -25.85
C SER A 448 -8.07 15.72 -26.09
N MET A 449 -6.90 15.80 -25.47
CA MET A 449 -5.87 14.77 -25.57
C MET A 449 -6.40 13.43 -25.05
N LEU A 450 -7.06 13.41 -23.88
CA LEU A 450 -7.68 12.19 -23.34
C LEU A 450 -8.74 11.60 -24.27
N ASN A 451 -9.62 12.45 -24.84
CA ASN A 451 -10.67 12.02 -25.77
C ASN A 451 -10.14 11.54 -27.13
N ASN A 452 -8.93 11.94 -27.51
CA ASN A 452 -8.30 11.55 -28.78
C ASN A 452 -7.33 10.36 -28.63
N ALA A 453 -7.01 9.96 -27.39
CA ALA A 453 -6.13 8.84 -27.11
C ALA A 453 -6.76 7.49 -27.48
N ASP A 454 -5.93 6.46 -27.67
CA ASP A 454 -6.41 5.09 -27.78
C ASP A 454 -6.97 4.67 -26.41
N THR A 455 -8.20 4.16 -26.36
CA THR A 455 -8.89 3.85 -25.09
C THR A 455 -9.33 2.41 -24.96
N VAL A 456 -9.18 1.87 -23.75
CA VAL A 456 -9.76 0.57 -23.35
C VAL A 456 -10.54 0.75 -22.06
N THR A 457 -11.83 0.41 -22.09
CA THR A 457 -12.74 0.57 -20.95
C THR A 457 -12.98 -0.78 -20.28
N SER A 458 -12.97 -0.78 -18.95
CA SER A 458 -13.27 -1.94 -18.11
C SER A 458 -14.15 -1.53 -16.93
N THR A 459 -14.68 -2.51 -16.22
CA THR A 459 -15.37 -2.28 -14.94
C THR A 459 -14.45 -2.81 -13.85
N THR A 460 -14.20 -1.98 -12.85
CA THR A 460 -13.40 -2.39 -11.70
C THR A 460 -14.09 -3.52 -10.94
N ASN A 461 -13.29 -4.44 -10.42
CA ASN A 461 -13.74 -5.50 -9.53
C ASN A 461 -14.14 -4.91 -8.16
N TYR A 462 -14.40 -5.81 -7.21
CA TYR A 462 -14.76 -5.38 -5.85
C TYR A 462 -13.66 -4.57 -5.14
N TYR A 463 -12.40 -4.89 -5.38
CA TYR A 463 -11.28 -4.19 -4.76
C TYR A 463 -11.05 -2.79 -5.36
N GLY A 464 -11.73 -2.47 -6.46
CA GLY A 464 -11.51 -1.23 -7.21
C GLY A 464 -10.52 -1.39 -8.36
N ASP A 465 -10.12 -2.62 -8.68
CA ASP A 465 -9.07 -2.91 -9.64
C ASP A 465 -9.62 -3.23 -11.02
N ALA A 466 -8.88 -2.91 -12.07
CA ALA A 466 -9.23 -3.27 -13.44
C ALA A 466 -8.00 -3.65 -14.24
N THR A 467 -8.13 -4.67 -15.09
CA THR A 467 -7.10 -5.03 -16.07
C THR A 467 -7.54 -4.62 -17.47
N PHE A 468 -6.59 -4.15 -18.26
CA PHE A 468 -6.72 -3.74 -19.64
C PHE A 468 -5.57 -4.34 -20.45
N THR A 469 -5.80 -4.57 -21.73
CA THR A 469 -4.71 -4.86 -22.68
C THR A 469 -4.47 -3.61 -23.50
N ALA A 470 -3.28 -3.03 -23.39
CA ALA A 470 -2.86 -1.89 -24.19
C ALA A 470 -2.00 -2.37 -25.35
N THR A 471 -2.42 -2.06 -26.57
CA THR A 471 -1.64 -2.32 -27.80
C THR A 471 -1.16 -0.97 -28.35
N PRO A 472 0.14 -0.64 -28.25
CA PRO A 472 0.67 0.61 -28.76
C PRO A 472 0.54 0.71 -30.29
N SER A 473 0.06 1.85 -30.78
CA SER A 473 -0.12 2.11 -32.21
C SER A 473 1.17 2.61 -32.90
N SER A 474 2.17 3.07 -32.14
CA SER A 474 3.47 3.49 -32.67
C SER A 474 4.60 3.33 -31.65
N TYR A 475 5.82 3.08 -32.13
CA TYR A 475 7.00 2.90 -31.26
C TYR A 475 7.38 4.19 -30.51
N GLY A 476 8.01 4.01 -29.36
CA GLY A 476 8.49 5.05 -28.45
C GLY A 476 7.73 5.10 -27.13
N GLU A 477 7.81 6.28 -26.50
CA GLU A 477 7.28 6.58 -25.17
C GLU A 477 5.73 6.59 -25.18
N ASN A 478 5.10 5.81 -24.30
CA ASN A 478 3.65 5.81 -24.12
C ASN A 478 3.31 6.09 -22.66
N ILE A 479 2.28 6.90 -22.43
CA ILE A 479 1.75 7.22 -21.10
C ILE A 479 0.36 6.61 -20.99
N VAL A 480 0.10 5.92 -19.89
CA VAL A 480 -1.22 5.36 -19.59
C VAL A 480 -1.85 6.19 -18.47
N LEU A 481 -3.03 6.75 -18.75
CA LEU A 481 -3.86 7.41 -17.73
C LEU A 481 -5.15 6.61 -17.56
N VAL A 482 -5.46 6.20 -16.35
CA VAL A 482 -6.73 5.56 -16.04
C VAL A 482 -7.69 6.63 -15.54
N THR A 483 -8.86 6.78 -16.17
CA THR A 483 -9.89 7.75 -15.78
C THR A 483 -11.17 7.06 -15.34
N LEU A 484 -11.97 7.76 -14.52
CA LEU A 484 -13.32 7.32 -14.17
C LEU A 484 -14.30 7.63 -15.31
N GLY A 485 -15.06 6.64 -15.77
CA GLY A 485 -16.08 6.78 -16.80
C GLY A 485 -15.92 5.79 -17.95
N ASP A 486 -16.59 6.08 -19.07
CA ASP A 486 -16.61 5.26 -20.27
C ASP A 486 -15.52 5.65 -21.30
N GLY A 487 -14.70 6.65 -20.98
CA GLY A 487 -13.67 7.21 -21.84
C GLY A 487 -14.07 8.51 -22.53
N THR A 488 -15.35 8.89 -22.51
CA THR A 488 -15.80 10.17 -23.07
C THR A 488 -15.83 11.25 -21.98
N ILE A 489 -14.90 12.19 -22.06
CA ILE A 489 -14.75 13.26 -21.09
C ILE A 489 -15.44 14.52 -21.59
N GLY A 490 -16.48 14.94 -20.89
CA GLY A 490 -17.21 16.18 -21.19
C GLY A 490 -16.47 17.43 -20.72
N THR A 491 -16.62 17.77 -19.43
CA THR A 491 -16.12 19.05 -18.89
C THR A 491 -15.17 18.91 -17.70
N THR A 492 -15.16 17.74 -17.05
CA THR A 492 -14.31 17.45 -15.90
C THR A 492 -13.71 16.07 -16.07
N ALA A 493 -12.37 15.99 -16.08
CA ALA A 493 -11.65 14.72 -16.07
C ALA A 493 -11.40 14.26 -14.63
N THR A 494 -11.56 12.96 -14.35
CA THR A 494 -11.15 12.35 -13.08
C THR A 494 -10.12 11.28 -13.38
N VAL A 495 -8.84 11.63 -13.22
CA VAL A 495 -7.69 10.73 -13.39
C VAL A 495 -7.51 9.96 -12.09
N LEU A 496 -7.50 8.64 -12.19
CA LEU A 496 -7.38 7.70 -11.09
C LEU A 496 -5.95 7.23 -10.93
N GLY A 497 -5.26 6.87 -12.02
CA GLY A 497 -3.88 6.42 -11.95
C GLY A 497 -3.10 6.80 -13.20
N VAL A 498 -1.77 6.77 -13.10
CA VAL A 498 -0.84 7.08 -14.19
C VAL A 498 0.30 6.07 -14.20
N SER A 499 0.74 5.67 -15.38
CA SER A 499 1.98 4.92 -15.61
C SER A 499 2.49 5.21 -17.02
N GLY A 500 3.58 4.56 -17.43
CA GLY A 500 4.13 4.67 -18.77
C GLY A 500 4.91 3.42 -19.16
N PHE A 501 5.09 3.23 -20.46
CA PHE A 501 5.82 2.11 -21.03
C PHE A 501 6.52 2.53 -22.32
N GLU A 502 7.52 1.76 -22.74
CA GLU A 502 8.22 1.96 -24.01
C GLU A 502 7.78 0.91 -25.02
N TYR A 503 7.43 1.31 -26.24
CA TYR A 503 7.27 0.36 -27.33
C TYR A 503 8.48 0.43 -28.24
N LEU A 504 9.38 -0.56 -28.13
CA LEU A 504 10.67 -0.53 -28.80
C LEU A 504 10.58 -1.00 -30.25
N LYS A 505 11.50 -0.50 -31.08
CA LYS A 505 11.58 -0.81 -32.51
C LYS A 505 12.56 -1.96 -32.80
N TYR A 506 13.58 -2.10 -31.98
CA TYR A 506 14.64 -3.09 -32.12
C TYR A 506 14.87 -3.80 -30.79
N ASP A 507 15.32 -5.05 -30.87
CA ASP A 507 15.79 -5.79 -29.70
C ASP A 507 17.27 -5.45 -29.48
N LEU A 508 17.65 -5.21 -28.23
CA LEU A 508 19.03 -4.96 -27.83
C LEU A 508 19.51 -6.12 -26.96
N ASN A 509 20.63 -6.73 -27.33
CA ASN A 509 21.32 -7.68 -26.45
C ASN A 509 22.52 -6.98 -25.78
N LEU A 510 22.63 -7.15 -24.46
CA LEU A 510 23.79 -6.72 -23.69
C LEU A 510 24.63 -7.91 -23.26
N THR A 511 25.94 -7.80 -23.44
CA THR A 511 26.90 -8.78 -22.94
C THR A 511 28.05 -8.08 -22.23
N GLN A 512 28.27 -8.39 -20.95
CA GLN A 512 29.49 -7.97 -20.26
C GLN A 512 30.68 -8.76 -20.80
N MET A 513 31.62 -8.06 -21.45
CA MET A 513 32.76 -8.67 -22.14
C MET A 513 33.91 -8.95 -21.17
N TRP A 514 34.31 -7.94 -20.41
CA TRP A 514 35.37 -8.04 -19.40
C TRP A 514 35.34 -6.84 -18.44
N PHE A 515 36.00 -7.00 -17.29
CA PHE A 515 36.28 -5.95 -16.31
C PHE A 515 37.80 -5.83 -16.11
N ASN A 516 38.33 -4.60 -16.09
CA ASN A 516 39.72 -4.30 -15.79
C ASN A 516 39.84 -3.64 -14.41
N PRO A 517 40.41 -4.33 -13.42
CA PRO A 517 40.57 -3.81 -12.07
C PRO A 517 41.65 -2.73 -11.94
N LEU A 518 42.49 -2.49 -12.97
CA LEU A 518 43.57 -1.49 -12.89
C LEU A 518 43.07 -0.06 -13.09
N ASP A 519 42.02 0.11 -13.91
CA ASP A 519 41.43 1.41 -14.25
C ASP A 519 39.91 1.44 -13.99
N ASN A 520 39.37 0.41 -13.33
CA ASN A 520 37.96 0.28 -12.96
C ASN A 520 37.00 0.36 -14.15
N THR A 521 37.40 -0.20 -15.31
CA THR A 521 36.60 -0.18 -16.53
C THR A 521 35.89 -1.50 -16.79
N THR A 522 34.63 -1.43 -17.20
CA THR A 522 33.86 -2.57 -17.70
C THR A 522 33.47 -2.30 -19.15
N GLU A 523 33.72 -3.27 -20.02
CA GLU A 523 33.26 -3.24 -21.41
C GLU A 523 31.98 -4.06 -21.57
N ILE A 524 30.94 -3.43 -22.13
CA ILE A 524 29.66 -4.05 -22.48
C ILE A 524 29.50 -4.01 -24.01
N SER A 525 29.23 -5.15 -24.63
CA SER A 525 28.76 -5.22 -26.02
C SER A 525 27.28 -4.91 -26.07
N MET A 526 26.88 -4.04 -27.00
CA MET A 526 25.50 -3.69 -27.31
C MET A 526 25.17 -4.10 -28.74
N ASP A 527 24.30 -5.10 -28.90
CA ASP A 527 23.99 -5.75 -30.17
C ASP A 527 22.51 -5.59 -30.53
N LEU A 528 22.23 -4.84 -31.60
CA LEU A 528 20.90 -4.76 -32.19
C LEU A 528 20.61 -5.97 -33.07
N ASN A 529 19.37 -6.44 -33.05
CA ASN A 529 18.91 -7.54 -33.90
C ASN A 529 18.99 -7.21 -35.42
N GLU A 530 18.91 -5.94 -35.81
CA GLU A 530 19.04 -5.50 -37.20
C GLU A 530 19.63 -4.08 -37.35
N THR A 531 20.01 -3.73 -38.58
CA THR A 531 20.59 -2.41 -38.89
C THR A 531 19.54 -1.30 -38.76
N PRO A 532 19.79 -0.27 -37.95
CA PRO A 532 18.82 0.79 -37.76
C PRO A 532 18.58 1.60 -39.04
N ALA A 533 17.32 1.96 -39.27
CA ALA A 533 16.92 2.70 -40.46
C ALA A 533 17.51 4.12 -40.48
N ASN A 534 17.53 4.79 -39.33
CA ASN A 534 18.14 6.10 -39.13
C ASN A 534 19.50 5.98 -38.45
N ASN A 535 20.18 7.11 -38.29
CA ASN A 535 21.36 7.17 -37.45
C ASN A 535 20.94 7.11 -35.97
N VAL A 536 21.66 6.30 -35.20
CA VAL A 536 21.41 6.10 -33.76
C VAL A 536 22.61 6.49 -32.91
N ARG A 537 22.37 6.62 -31.61
CA ARG A 537 23.41 6.71 -30.58
C ARG A 537 23.15 5.65 -29.51
N TYR A 538 24.18 4.90 -29.16
CA TYR A 538 24.16 3.98 -28.03
C TYR A 538 24.54 4.74 -26.76
N GLY A 539 23.79 4.53 -25.69
CA GLY A 539 24.08 5.00 -24.34
C GLY A 539 24.21 3.80 -23.42
N LEU A 540 25.16 3.86 -22.50
CA LEU A 540 25.35 2.86 -21.46
C LEU A 540 25.50 3.57 -20.12
N ILE A 541 24.74 3.12 -19.14
CA ILE A 541 24.94 3.46 -17.74
C ILE A 541 25.19 2.17 -16.95
N GLY A 542 26.23 2.16 -16.13
CA GLY A 542 26.47 1.13 -15.15
C GLY A 542 26.30 1.72 -13.75
N ILE A 543 25.54 1.06 -12.88
CA ILE A 543 25.20 1.56 -11.54
C ILE A 543 25.37 0.43 -10.54
N THR A 544 26.07 0.66 -9.43
CA THR A 544 26.15 -0.29 -8.32
C THR A 544 24.77 -0.48 -7.70
N LYS A 545 24.38 -1.72 -7.37
CA LYS A 545 23.08 -2.00 -6.75
C LYS A 545 22.89 -1.34 -5.39
N SER A 546 23.99 -1.04 -4.68
CA SER A 546 23.98 -0.34 -3.38
C SER A 546 23.90 1.19 -3.50
N GLY A 547 24.27 1.75 -4.65
CA GLY A 547 24.18 3.18 -4.95
C GLY A 547 22.88 3.59 -5.64
N TYR A 548 21.88 2.71 -5.57
CA TYR A 548 20.67 2.71 -6.37
C TYR A 548 19.51 3.46 -5.70
N SER A 549 19.78 4.55 -4.97
CA SER A 549 18.75 5.32 -4.26
C SER A 549 19.00 6.84 -4.30
N PHE A 550 17.94 7.61 -4.54
CA PHE A 550 17.96 9.08 -4.44
C PHE A 550 16.57 9.64 -4.10
N THR A 551 16.54 10.89 -3.64
CA THR A 551 15.30 11.59 -3.24
C THR A 551 14.98 12.72 -4.21
N PHE A 552 13.72 12.86 -4.62
CA PHE A 552 13.18 14.11 -5.16
C PHE A 552 12.49 14.91 -4.06
N ASP A 553 13.00 16.09 -3.78
CA ASP A 553 12.35 17.08 -2.92
C ASP A 553 11.50 18.01 -3.78
N ILE A 554 10.19 18.00 -3.55
CA ILE A 554 9.20 18.86 -4.22
C ILE A 554 8.66 19.88 -3.22
N MET A 555 8.98 21.14 -3.46
CA MET A 555 8.67 22.25 -2.56
C MET A 555 7.70 23.24 -3.23
N GLY A 556 6.58 23.49 -2.56
CA GLY A 556 5.46 24.25 -3.11
C GLY A 556 4.76 25.13 -2.09
N THR A 557 5.50 25.73 -1.16
CA THR A 557 4.94 26.45 0.00
C THR A 557 4.31 27.80 -0.35
N SER A 558 4.69 28.41 -1.48
CA SER A 558 4.08 29.64 -1.98
C SER A 558 2.72 29.37 -2.60
N THR A 559 1.67 30.00 -2.08
CA THR A 559 0.30 29.84 -2.57
C THR A 559 0.04 30.53 -3.91
N ALA A 560 0.86 31.52 -4.27
CA ALA A 560 0.67 32.35 -5.47
C ALA A 560 1.50 31.90 -6.68
N ASP A 561 2.45 31.00 -6.46
CA ASP A 561 3.36 30.54 -7.51
C ASP A 561 2.78 29.36 -8.29
N LYS A 562 2.80 29.48 -9.61
CA LYS A 562 2.28 28.47 -10.55
C LYS A 562 2.97 27.11 -10.36
N ASN A 563 4.28 27.14 -10.20
CA ASN A 563 5.14 25.96 -10.27
C ASN A 563 5.65 25.58 -8.88
N PHE A 564 6.31 24.42 -8.84
CA PHE A 564 6.92 23.84 -7.64
C PHE A 564 8.42 23.80 -7.86
N ASP A 565 9.18 24.04 -6.80
CA ASP A 565 10.63 23.81 -6.84
C ASP A 565 10.86 22.31 -6.73
N LEU A 566 11.72 21.77 -7.59
CA LEU A 566 12.08 20.36 -7.61
C LEU A 566 13.58 20.26 -7.48
N SER A 567 14.06 19.45 -6.53
CA SER A 567 15.48 19.14 -6.37
C SER A 567 15.70 17.64 -6.29
N LEU A 568 16.77 17.16 -6.92
CA LEU A 568 17.26 15.79 -6.74
C LEU A 568 18.35 15.81 -5.67
N VAL A 569 18.25 14.88 -4.72
CA VAL A 569 19.24 14.65 -3.65
C VAL A 569 19.75 13.23 -3.77
N GLY A 570 21.03 13.08 -4.12
CA GLY A 570 21.70 11.79 -4.20
C GLY A 570 23.04 11.80 -3.47
N ASN A 571 23.85 10.78 -3.71
CA ASN A 571 25.13 10.60 -3.01
C ASN A 571 26.16 11.68 -3.33
N GLY A 572 26.06 12.31 -4.49
CA GLY A 572 26.95 13.41 -4.89
C GLY A 572 26.49 14.79 -4.42
N GLY A 573 25.32 14.87 -3.79
CA GLY A 573 24.77 16.10 -3.22
C GLY A 573 23.37 16.41 -3.74
N THR A 574 23.07 17.70 -3.91
CA THR A 574 21.75 18.18 -4.35
C THR A 574 21.85 19.00 -5.61
N SER A 575 20.99 18.73 -6.59
CA SER A 575 20.83 19.55 -7.79
C SER A 575 19.38 19.96 -7.98
N LYS A 576 19.14 21.24 -8.25
CA LYS A 576 17.81 21.72 -8.64
C LYS A 576 17.45 21.23 -10.05
N VAL A 577 16.17 20.95 -10.24
CA VAL A 577 15.55 20.50 -11.49
C VAL A 577 14.46 21.50 -11.93
N ILE A 578 13.78 22.15 -10.99
CA ILE A 578 12.86 23.27 -11.23
C ILE A 578 13.18 24.35 -10.19
N ASP A 579 13.33 25.61 -10.61
CA ASP A 579 13.69 26.74 -9.74
C ASP A 579 12.83 27.97 -10.05
N ASP A 580 12.46 28.73 -9.00
CA ASP A 580 11.79 30.02 -9.09
C ASP A 580 10.55 30.02 -10.01
N SER A 581 9.81 28.92 -9.98
CA SER A 581 8.65 28.73 -10.84
C SER A 581 8.89 28.75 -12.34
N ALA A 582 10.06 28.31 -12.83
CA ALA A 582 10.33 28.07 -14.24
C ALA A 582 11.02 26.72 -14.46
N LEU A 583 10.67 26.03 -15.56
CA LEU A 583 11.41 24.83 -15.99
C LEU A 583 12.88 25.19 -16.17
N VAL A 584 13.79 24.50 -15.48
CA VAL A 584 15.22 24.62 -15.78
C VAL A 584 15.41 24.13 -17.21
N SER A 585 16.02 24.97 -18.05
CA SER A 585 16.40 24.54 -19.39
C SER A 585 17.36 23.37 -19.25
N LEU A 586 16.96 22.18 -19.75
CA LEU A 586 17.76 20.95 -19.73
C LEU A 586 18.94 21.05 -20.73
N THR A 587 19.88 21.93 -20.42
CA THR A 587 21.17 22.03 -21.08
C THR A 587 22.05 20.83 -20.72
N ALA A 588 23.11 20.60 -21.51
CA ALA A 588 24.08 19.56 -21.19
C ALA A 588 24.68 19.74 -19.76
N SER A 589 24.93 21.00 -19.35
CA SER A 589 25.46 21.31 -18.02
C SER A 589 24.46 21.05 -16.90
N SER A 590 23.18 21.35 -17.08
CA SER A 590 22.17 21.04 -16.06
C SER A 590 21.93 19.54 -15.93
N ILE A 591 21.95 18.81 -17.05
CA ILE A 591 21.87 17.34 -17.02
C ILE A 591 23.09 16.77 -16.28
N GLN A 592 24.29 17.28 -16.57
CA GLN A 592 25.50 16.87 -15.87
C GLN A 592 25.39 17.11 -14.36
N ASN A 593 24.94 18.29 -13.91
CA ASN A 593 24.76 18.57 -12.49
C ASN A 593 23.76 17.62 -11.81
N ILE A 594 22.66 17.28 -12.49
CA ILE A 594 21.67 16.31 -11.98
C ILE A 594 22.33 14.94 -11.81
N LEU A 595 23.08 14.49 -12.81
CA LEU A 595 23.78 13.20 -12.78
C LEU A 595 24.88 13.16 -11.72
N GLU A 596 25.65 14.23 -11.56
CA GLU A 596 26.69 14.35 -10.53
C GLU A 596 26.10 14.44 -9.11
N ALA A 597 24.88 14.97 -8.95
CA ALA A 597 24.17 14.93 -7.68
C ALA A 597 23.62 13.53 -7.38
N ALA A 598 23.03 12.88 -8.39
CA ALA A 598 22.47 11.53 -8.28
C ALA A 598 23.56 10.48 -8.00
N PHE A 599 24.68 10.55 -8.71
CA PHE A 599 25.69 9.51 -8.74
C PHE A 599 27.11 10.07 -8.59
N THR A 600 27.96 9.26 -7.96
CA THR A 600 29.41 9.47 -7.86
C THR A 600 30.15 8.44 -8.70
N GLU A 601 31.45 8.63 -8.92
CA GLU A 601 32.31 7.64 -9.58
C GLU A 601 32.32 6.27 -8.87
N ASN A 602 31.95 6.20 -7.58
CA ASN A 602 31.85 4.96 -6.81
C ASN A 602 30.46 4.29 -6.92
N THR A 603 29.47 4.95 -7.52
CA THR A 603 28.09 4.44 -7.58
C THR A 603 27.58 4.26 -8.99
N ALA A 604 28.07 5.05 -9.96
CA ALA A 604 27.73 4.86 -11.35
C ALA A 604 28.82 5.35 -12.31
N GLY A 605 28.72 4.91 -13.56
CA GLY A 605 29.45 5.45 -14.69
C GLY A 605 28.54 5.49 -15.92
N ILE A 606 28.81 6.43 -16.84
CA ILE A 606 28.00 6.64 -18.04
C ILE A 606 28.91 6.84 -19.24
N THR A 607 28.50 6.30 -20.39
CA THR A 607 29.17 6.55 -21.68
C THR A 607 28.15 6.59 -22.81
N TYR A 608 28.54 7.16 -23.95
CA TYR A 608 27.71 7.15 -25.16
C TYR A 608 28.58 7.09 -26.41
N SER A 609 28.02 6.55 -27.49
CA SER A 609 28.69 6.39 -28.77
C SER A 609 28.73 7.68 -29.59
N TYR A 610 29.62 7.72 -30.59
CA TYR A 610 29.39 8.59 -31.74
C TYR A 610 28.11 8.17 -32.49
N VAL A 611 27.62 9.05 -33.36
CA VAL A 611 26.43 8.76 -34.18
C VAL A 611 26.76 7.68 -35.22
N THR A 612 26.03 6.56 -35.21
CA THR A 612 26.34 5.40 -36.08
C THR A 612 25.09 4.72 -36.65
N LYS A 613 25.31 3.78 -37.56
CA LYS A 613 24.34 2.77 -38.04
C LYS A 613 24.82 1.34 -37.81
N ASP A 614 25.91 1.16 -37.07
CA ASP A 614 26.44 -0.15 -36.76
C ASP A 614 25.41 -0.92 -35.91
N VAL A 615 25.35 -2.25 -36.10
CA VAL A 615 24.47 -3.13 -35.32
C VAL A 615 25.11 -3.54 -33.99
N ASN A 616 26.44 -3.55 -33.92
CA ASN A 616 27.21 -3.87 -32.72
C ASN A 616 28.00 -2.64 -32.32
N PHE A 617 27.93 -2.27 -31.04
CA PHE A 617 28.75 -1.21 -30.47
C PHE A 617 29.31 -1.61 -29.10
N PRO A 618 30.63 -1.81 -28.96
CA PRO A 618 31.25 -1.99 -27.65
C PRO A 618 31.33 -0.64 -26.93
N ALA A 619 30.87 -0.58 -25.68
CA ALA A 619 30.97 0.59 -24.84
C ALA A 619 31.69 0.28 -23.53
N THR A 620 32.59 1.18 -23.14
CA THR A 620 33.34 1.07 -21.88
C THR A 620 32.83 2.10 -20.89
N VAL A 621 32.50 1.63 -19.69
CA VAL A 621 32.08 2.47 -18.55
C VAL A 621 33.07 2.30 -17.40
N SER A 622 33.34 3.37 -16.66
CA SER A 622 34.24 3.35 -15.49
C SER A 622 33.45 3.52 -14.20
N ILE A 623 33.63 2.62 -13.23
CA ILE A 623 32.98 2.68 -11.91
C ILE A 623 33.99 2.27 -10.84
N ASN A 624 34.34 3.18 -9.93
CA ASN A 624 35.29 2.97 -8.85
C ASN A 624 34.67 2.20 -7.66
N ALA A 625 34.19 0.99 -7.94
CA ALA A 625 33.43 0.17 -7.00
C ALA A 625 33.76 -1.32 -7.13
N GLN A 626 35.06 -1.65 -7.21
CA GLN A 626 35.53 -3.01 -7.45
C GLN A 626 34.88 -4.02 -6.47
N GLY A 627 34.43 -5.15 -7.01
CA GLY A 627 33.77 -6.24 -6.28
C GLY A 627 32.28 -6.00 -5.98
N GLN A 628 31.69 -4.87 -6.40
CA GLN A 628 30.26 -4.62 -6.28
C GLN A 628 29.48 -5.22 -7.46
N ASP A 629 28.25 -5.67 -7.18
CA ASP A 629 27.27 -5.98 -8.21
C ASP A 629 26.69 -4.70 -8.80
N CYS A 630 26.51 -4.70 -10.11
CA CYS A 630 26.00 -3.58 -10.88
C CYS A 630 24.82 -3.98 -11.76
N TYR A 631 23.94 -3.02 -12.03
CA TYR A 631 23.08 -3.02 -13.19
C TYR A 631 23.77 -2.27 -14.33
N PHE A 632 23.75 -2.85 -15.53
CA PHE A 632 24.15 -2.18 -16.76
C PHE A 632 22.91 -2.00 -17.63
N VAL A 633 22.56 -0.75 -17.91
CA VAL A 633 21.40 -0.41 -18.74
C VAL A 633 21.90 0.20 -20.04
N GLY A 634 21.59 -0.46 -21.14
CA GLY A 634 21.87 0.00 -22.48
C GLY A 634 20.63 0.63 -23.10
N VAL A 635 20.82 1.74 -23.82
CA VAL A 635 19.75 2.40 -24.59
C VAL A 635 20.25 2.76 -25.98
N VAL A 636 19.38 2.67 -26.98
CA VAL A 636 19.64 3.13 -28.34
C VAL A 636 18.65 4.22 -28.68
N TYR A 637 19.17 5.39 -29.02
CA TYR A 637 18.39 6.59 -29.32
C TYR A 637 18.45 6.93 -30.81
N ASP A 638 17.30 7.07 -31.45
CA ASP A 638 17.16 7.50 -32.83
C ASP A 638 17.18 9.04 -32.91
N LEU A 639 18.12 9.60 -33.66
CA LEU A 639 18.34 11.04 -33.73
C LEU A 639 17.36 11.76 -34.66
N ASN A 640 16.71 11.03 -35.57
CA ASN A 640 15.73 11.58 -36.50
C ASN A 640 14.35 11.59 -35.83
N ASP A 641 13.94 10.43 -35.33
CA ASP A 641 12.63 10.24 -34.71
C ASP A 641 12.60 10.77 -33.27
N LYS A 642 13.78 11.03 -32.68
CA LYS A 642 13.98 11.56 -31.32
C LYS A 642 13.34 10.68 -30.24
N LYS A 643 13.49 9.37 -30.38
CA LYS A 643 12.89 8.34 -29.53
C LYS A 643 13.94 7.31 -29.11
N ILE A 644 13.73 6.69 -27.95
CA ILE A 644 14.40 5.44 -27.60
C ILE A 644 13.81 4.36 -28.50
N VAL A 645 14.68 3.58 -29.16
CA VAL A 645 14.28 2.55 -30.13
C VAL A 645 14.71 1.15 -29.72
N ALA A 646 15.59 1.03 -28.73
CA ALA A 646 15.95 -0.23 -28.08
C ALA A 646 16.47 0.05 -26.66
N MET A 647 16.24 -0.87 -25.73
CA MET A 647 16.81 -0.82 -24.38
C MET A 647 16.91 -2.24 -23.83
N GLU A 648 17.80 -2.43 -22.86
CA GLU A 648 18.03 -3.72 -22.19
C GLU A 648 18.79 -3.48 -20.88
N GLN A 649 18.67 -4.41 -19.92
CA GLN A 649 19.41 -4.37 -18.67
C GLN A 649 20.00 -5.74 -18.31
N ILE A 650 21.28 -5.76 -17.92
CA ILE A 650 21.91 -6.95 -17.35
C ILE A 650 22.46 -6.67 -15.95
N SER A 651 22.52 -7.70 -15.12
CA SER A 651 23.33 -7.68 -13.90
C SER A 651 24.74 -8.16 -14.21
N GLY A 652 25.74 -7.53 -13.61
CA GLY A 652 27.14 -7.94 -13.75
C GLY A 652 27.94 -7.62 -12.48
N ASN A 653 29.09 -8.27 -12.33
CA ASN A 653 29.99 -8.00 -11.21
C ASN A 653 31.25 -7.29 -11.71
N LEU A 654 31.77 -6.37 -10.90
CA LEU A 654 33.07 -5.72 -11.09
C LEU A 654 34.21 -6.56 -10.48
N SER A 655 34.32 -7.85 -10.86
CA SER A 655 35.34 -8.80 -10.36
C SER A 655 35.91 -9.72 -11.42
#